data_AF-A0A7M7NS64-F1
#
_entry.id   AF-A0A7M7NS64-F1
#
_cell.length_a   1.000
_cell.length_b   1.000
_cell.length_c   1.000
_cell.angle_alpha   90.00
_cell.angle_beta   90.00
_cell.angle_gamma   90.00
#
_symmetry.space_group_name_H-M   'P 1'
#
loop_
_entity.id
_entity.type
_entity.pdbx_description
1 polymer ?
#
loop_
_entity_poly.entity_id
_entity_poly.type
_entity_poly.pdbx_seq_one_letter_code
_entity_poly.pdbx_strand_id
1 'polypeptide(L)'
;MCVSLYLKNGIYDANVAEEVFTTTQNYEDITVIDIGLLYEILQLLADQNSDTNVTGLIVGIVNNVMFVDVDVLASAQENGNYAALIVQVLESQLNTVDINNGTLDRAYPNIAVQVIDVPSETAGDGIVVTILSMDTGSLSNSDIMVETHQDTPTDSVPRDTFARVVVPIEVAQVFTTLEVTEVPSSSNNTTNGDNLGTTTASGVSSGPWETTGKSSIGSLRVAFVVYANDAMFPSPSLALLNRETQEFNREINTPVVSLTIGGQKIENLMERVNITFYRFKPDSRYPTCNFWEFNLVKWSMEGCQLLLDNAVRSFSDEYYTCACDHLTNFAVLVDIYAEDKPPKPALRLLSIIGCAISCVCLVIAIASYLSVKKIRRSQTHKIFICLCTTLLCLYTVSLAIIALDTEFKHAEVELIPCTVLAALVHYFVLSSLTWMGIEGFNTYLVIVKVFNTYIPKFMIKASIVGWGIPAVIVAATGGITMNYYAEEDYCYIRKWPLIGGLLAPMAIILIINITVFILAMCRLKSSARLAGRVKKHCKTDRQETLERIQNGIAMLLLLGFTWTTGYLALINLDYTELLFIIFNSLQGFFIFVLYCLRKETIRKQWRRCICCALLREGGGAESHGNSGRTPGSTSGTGGSQPMFESSSPISHTNPSFENSN
;
A
#
# COMPACT_ATOMS: atom_id res chain seq x y z
N MET A 1 -33.97 10.19 28.51
CA MET A 1 -34.95 11.26 28.23
C MET A 1 -36.38 10.93 28.69
N CYS A 2 -37.14 11.90 29.21
CA CYS A 2 -38.59 11.79 29.49
C CYS A 2 -39.46 11.99 28.21
N VAL A 3 -38.89 11.77 27.02
CA VAL A 3 -39.53 12.10 25.73
C VAL A 3 -40.42 10.95 25.20
N SER A 4 -40.30 9.75 25.78
CA SER A 4 -41.17 8.60 25.48
C SER A 4 -42.67 8.88 25.74
N LEU A 5 -43.00 9.89 26.56
CA LEU A 5 -44.39 10.31 26.83
C LEU A 5 -45.01 11.16 25.71
N TYR A 6 -44.23 11.80 24.83
CA TYR A 6 -44.73 12.74 23.82
C TYR A 6 -45.07 12.13 22.46
N LEU A 7 -44.55 10.93 22.14
CA LEU A 7 -44.93 10.15 20.95
C LEU A 7 -46.44 9.80 20.90
N LYS A 8 -47.21 10.12 21.95
CA LYS A 8 -48.63 9.78 22.09
C LYS A 8 -49.62 10.86 21.64
N ASN A 9 -49.21 12.12 21.41
CA ASN A 9 -50.15 13.23 21.20
C ASN A 9 -50.09 13.95 19.83
N GLY A 10 -49.17 13.58 18.93
CA GLY A 10 -49.36 13.75 17.48
C GLY A 10 -49.29 15.16 16.88
N ILE A 11 -48.72 16.16 17.56
CA ILE A 11 -48.39 17.48 16.97
C ILE A 11 -46.96 17.84 17.36
N TYR A 12 -46.08 17.96 16.36
CA TYR A 12 -44.68 18.34 16.53
C TYR A 12 -44.54 19.79 16.06
N ASP A 13 -44.58 20.74 16.99
CA ASP A 13 -44.56 22.18 16.73
C ASP A 13 -43.29 22.85 17.27
N ALA A 14 -43.21 24.18 17.17
CA ALA A 14 -42.07 24.95 17.66
C ALA A 14 -41.81 24.77 19.18
N ASN A 15 -42.83 24.48 19.98
CA ASN A 15 -42.65 24.26 21.43
C ASN A 15 -41.90 22.95 21.68
N VAL A 16 -42.23 21.89 20.92
CA VAL A 16 -41.51 20.62 20.99
C VAL A 16 -40.05 20.81 20.57
N ALA A 17 -39.80 21.55 19.49
CA ALA A 17 -38.43 21.85 19.06
C ALA A 17 -37.62 22.62 20.14
N GLU A 18 -38.25 23.57 20.85
CA GLU A 18 -37.61 24.35 21.91
C GLU A 18 -37.30 23.49 23.16
N GLU A 19 -38.20 22.59 23.53
CA GLU A 19 -37.99 21.64 24.64
C GLU A 19 -36.85 20.66 24.33
N VAL A 20 -36.81 20.12 23.11
CA VAL A 20 -35.72 19.23 22.66
C VAL A 20 -34.39 19.97 22.59
N PHE A 21 -34.39 21.21 22.06
CA PHE A 21 -33.21 22.06 22.05
C PHE A 21 -32.68 22.31 23.47
N THR A 22 -33.55 22.66 24.41
CA THR A 22 -33.17 22.88 25.82
C THR A 22 -32.64 21.60 26.47
N THR A 23 -33.29 20.46 26.21
CA THR A 23 -32.89 19.17 26.77
C THR A 23 -31.52 18.72 26.25
N THR A 24 -31.23 18.93 24.98
CA THR A 24 -29.95 18.53 24.35
C THR A 24 -28.77 19.39 24.79
N GLN A 25 -28.99 20.56 25.42
CA GLN A 25 -27.90 21.36 26.01
C GLN A 25 -27.16 20.61 27.13
N ASN A 26 -27.80 19.65 27.80
CA ASN A 26 -27.14 18.76 28.75
C ASN A 26 -26.53 17.55 28.03
N TYR A 27 -25.60 17.82 27.11
CA TYR A 27 -25.05 16.82 26.19
C TYR A 27 -24.23 15.72 26.88
N GLU A 28 -23.71 15.97 28.08
CA GLU A 28 -22.93 14.98 28.87
C GLU A 28 -23.77 13.77 29.32
N ASP A 29 -25.09 13.94 29.46
CA ASP A 29 -26.02 12.89 29.90
C ASP A 29 -26.68 12.14 28.73
N ILE A 30 -26.37 12.49 27.47
CA ILE A 30 -26.99 11.88 26.29
C ILE A 30 -26.42 10.48 26.05
N THR A 31 -27.30 9.50 25.94
CA THR A 31 -26.93 8.10 25.64
C THR A 31 -27.19 7.72 24.18
N VAL A 32 -26.68 6.55 23.78
CA VAL A 32 -26.92 5.98 22.45
C VAL A 32 -28.41 5.83 22.11
N ILE A 33 -29.23 5.48 23.11
CA ILE A 33 -30.69 5.34 22.93
C ILE A 33 -31.34 6.72 22.73
N ASP A 34 -30.87 7.74 23.46
CA ASP A 34 -31.39 9.09 23.33
C ASP A 34 -31.11 9.66 21.91
N ILE A 35 -29.96 9.34 21.29
CA ILE A 35 -29.66 9.75 19.89
C ILE A 35 -30.64 9.13 18.89
N GLY A 36 -30.97 7.83 19.05
CA GLY A 36 -31.96 7.17 18.19
C GLY A 36 -33.35 7.80 18.31
N LEU A 37 -33.78 8.10 19.54
CA LEU A 37 -35.04 8.84 19.79
C LEU A 37 -34.99 10.25 19.21
N LEU A 38 -33.86 10.92 19.33
CA LEU A 38 -33.66 12.26 18.80
C LEU A 38 -33.82 12.29 17.28
N TYR A 39 -33.26 11.31 16.57
CA TYR A 39 -33.48 11.14 15.13
C TYR A 39 -34.98 11.07 14.78
N GLU A 40 -35.74 10.19 15.47
CA GLU A 40 -37.19 10.04 15.19
C GLU A 40 -37.96 11.36 15.39
N ILE A 41 -37.61 12.11 16.44
CA ILE A 41 -38.25 13.40 16.74
C ILE A 41 -37.88 14.46 15.70
N LEU A 42 -36.59 14.54 15.32
CA LEU A 42 -36.11 15.49 14.32
C LEU A 42 -36.74 15.22 12.96
N GLN A 43 -36.87 13.95 12.56
CA GLN A 43 -37.57 13.58 11.32
C GLN A 43 -39.02 14.09 11.33
N LEU A 44 -39.76 13.87 12.42
CA LEU A 44 -41.15 14.31 12.54
C LEU A 44 -41.27 15.85 12.57
N LEU A 45 -40.33 16.54 13.20
CA LEU A 45 -40.28 18.01 13.19
C LEU A 45 -40.04 18.55 11.79
N ALA A 46 -39.09 17.97 11.05
CA ALA A 46 -38.77 18.36 9.69
C ALA A 46 -39.92 18.07 8.71
N ASP A 47 -40.57 16.91 8.83
CA ASP A 47 -41.68 16.52 7.94
C ASP A 47 -42.93 17.39 8.14
N GLN A 48 -43.14 17.94 9.34
CA GLN A 48 -44.36 18.68 9.69
C GLN A 48 -44.20 20.21 9.67
N ASN A 49 -42.97 20.74 9.60
CA ASN A 49 -42.73 22.19 9.71
C ASN A 49 -41.69 22.67 8.70
N SER A 50 -42.04 23.70 7.93
CA SER A 50 -41.11 24.44 7.06
C SER A 50 -40.68 25.78 7.65
N ASP A 51 -40.98 26.04 8.92
CA ASP A 51 -40.73 27.32 9.57
C ASP A 51 -39.23 27.55 9.84
N THR A 52 -38.74 28.75 9.50
CA THR A 52 -37.33 29.15 9.73
C THR A 52 -36.91 29.09 11.20
N ASN A 53 -37.83 29.34 12.14
CA ASN A 53 -37.55 29.24 13.56
C ASN A 53 -37.32 27.79 14.00
N VAL A 54 -38.16 26.86 13.54
CA VAL A 54 -38.01 25.42 13.82
C VAL A 54 -36.73 24.90 13.19
N THR A 55 -36.43 25.28 11.95
CA THR A 55 -35.15 24.93 11.31
C THR A 55 -33.95 25.45 12.10
N GLY A 56 -34.01 26.68 12.63
CA GLY A 56 -32.97 27.21 13.50
C GLY A 56 -32.76 26.40 14.78
N LEU A 57 -33.85 25.93 15.40
CA LEU A 57 -33.77 25.04 16.57
C LEU A 57 -33.19 23.66 16.21
N ILE A 58 -33.52 23.10 15.05
CA ILE A 58 -32.93 21.84 14.55
C ILE A 58 -31.42 21.99 14.37
N VAL A 59 -30.95 23.07 13.76
CA VAL A 59 -29.50 23.37 13.63
C VAL A 59 -28.84 23.43 15.01
N GLY A 60 -29.48 24.10 15.98
CA GLY A 60 -28.99 24.17 17.36
C GLY A 60 -28.98 22.82 18.08
N ILE A 61 -29.95 21.95 17.83
CA ILE A 61 -29.98 20.58 18.35
C ILE A 61 -28.79 19.79 17.79
N VAL A 62 -28.54 19.86 16.48
CA VAL A 62 -27.39 19.17 15.85
C VAL A 62 -26.06 19.68 16.43
N ASN A 63 -25.94 20.99 16.64
CA ASN A 63 -24.78 21.57 17.34
C ASN A 63 -24.56 20.95 18.74
N ASN A 64 -25.63 20.77 19.51
CA ASN A 64 -25.54 20.17 20.84
C ASN A 64 -25.13 18.69 20.76
N VAL A 65 -25.64 17.94 19.78
CA VAL A 65 -25.25 16.53 19.55
C VAL A 65 -23.77 16.40 19.19
N MET A 66 -23.19 17.38 18.49
CA MET A 66 -21.76 17.40 18.18
C MET A 66 -20.85 17.55 19.42
N PHE A 67 -21.38 17.95 20.57
CA PHE A 67 -20.65 17.95 21.85
C PHE A 67 -20.73 16.63 22.61
N VAL A 68 -21.56 15.69 22.17
CA VAL A 68 -21.67 14.36 22.79
C VAL A 68 -20.37 13.58 22.59
N ASP A 69 -20.04 12.73 23.56
CA ASP A 69 -18.85 11.90 23.54
C ASP A 69 -18.74 11.06 22.25
N VAL A 70 -17.53 11.01 21.68
CA VAL A 70 -17.26 10.37 20.40
C VAL A 70 -17.58 8.87 20.39
N ASP A 71 -17.40 8.18 21.53
CA ASP A 71 -17.70 6.75 21.65
C ASP A 71 -19.21 6.50 21.64
N VAL A 72 -19.99 7.43 22.20
CA VAL A 72 -21.46 7.39 22.18
C VAL A 72 -21.97 7.61 20.76
N LEU A 73 -21.44 8.60 20.04
CA LEU A 73 -21.79 8.87 18.64
C LEU A 73 -21.40 7.71 17.72
N ALA A 74 -20.20 7.14 17.89
CA ALA A 74 -19.77 5.96 17.15
C ALA A 74 -20.67 4.74 17.41
N SER A 75 -21.02 4.49 18.68
CA SER A 75 -21.94 3.41 19.05
C SER A 75 -23.35 3.62 18.49
N ALA A 76 -23.83 4.86 18.45
CA ALA A 76 -25.11 5.21 17.83
C ALA A 76 -25.09 4.99 16.32
N GLN A 77 -23.96 5.28 15.67
CA GLN A 77 -23.78 4.98 14.26
C GLN A 77 -23.79 3.47 13.99
N GLU A 78 -23.08 2.67 14.78
CA GLU A 78 -23.08 1.21 14.62
C GLU A 78 -24.46 0.57 14.84
N ASN A 79 -25.26 1.12 15.76
CA ASN A 79 -26.56 0.55 16.12
C ASN A 79 -27.67 0.83 15.10
N GLY A 80 -27.60 1.94 14.36
CA GLY A 80 -28.71 2.33 13.48
C GLY A 80 -28.41 3.47 12.53
N ASN A 81 -27.13 3.80 12.31
CA ASN A 81 -26.69 4.92 11.50
C ASN A 81 -27.23 6.29 11.94
N TYR A 82 -27.56 6.44 13.23
CA TYR A 82 -28.36 7.58 13.70
C TYR A 82 -27.66 8.94 13.49
N ALA A 83 -26.34 9.05 13.65
CA ALA A 83 -25.64 10.32 13.42
C ALA A 83 -25.73 10.75 11.95
N ALA A 84 -25.46 9.84 11.02
CA ALA A 84 -25.62 10.10 9.59
C ALA A 84 -27.08 10.41 9.19
N LEU A 85 -28.06 9.74 9.81
CA LEU A 85 -29.49 10.01 9.56
C LEU A 85 -29.91 11.39 10.06
N ILE A 86 -29.40 11.85 11.20
CA ILE A 86 -29.65 13.21 11.70
C ILE A 86 -29.12 14.27 10.72
N VAL A 87 -27.94 14.03 10.12
CA VAL A 87 -27.40 14.91 9.06
C VAL A 87 -28.35 14.95 7.85
N GLN A 88 -28.86 13.80 7.39
CA GLN A 88 -29.80 13.76 6.28
C GLN A 88 -31.11 14.50 6.59
N VAL A 89 -31.62 14.39 7.81
CA VAL A 89 -32.81 15.15 8.26
C VAL A 89 -32.55 16.65 8.19
N LEU A 90 -31.40 17.10 8.69
CA LEU A 90 -31.02 18.52 8.63
C LEU A 90 -30.89 19.00 7.18
N GLU A 91 -30.17 18.28 6.32
CA GLU A 91 -30.01 18.65 4.91
C GLU A 91 -31.35 18.68 4.18
N SER A 92 -32.25 17.73 4.46
CA SER A 92 -33.62 17.74 3.94
C SER A 92 -34.39 18.98 4.39
N GLN A 93 -34.32 19.32 5.69
CA GLN A 93 -35.01 20.50 6.24
C GLN A 93 -34.50 21.81 5.64
N LEU A 94 -33.20 21.94 5.39
CA LEU A 94 -32.62 23.15 4.78
C LEU A 94 -33.05 23.33 3.32
N ASN A 95 -33.39 22.24 2.63
CA ASN A 95 -33.90 22.29 1.26
C ASN A 95 -35.41 22.62 1.20
N THR A 96 -36.18 22.39 2.26
CA THR A 96 -37.65 22.59 2.29
C THR A 96 -38.11 23.81 3.08
N VAL A 97 -37.24 24.43 3.87
CA VAL A 97 -37.58 25.60 4.72
C VAL A 97 -38.11 26.79 3.90
N ASP A 98 -39.14 27.47 4.38
CA ASP A 98 -39.70 28.65 3.71
C ASP A 98 -39.00 29.94 4.17
N ILE A 99 -38.11 30.46 3.32
CA ILE A 99 -37.33 31.68 3.62
C ILE A 99 -37.98 32.98 3.12
N ASN A 100 -39.18 32.93 2.51
CA ASN A 100 -39.96 34.13 2.13
C ASN A 100 -39.14 35.27 1.44
N ASN A 101 -38.34 34.94 0.41
CA ASN A 101 -37.42 35.87 -0.30
C ASN A 101 -36.29 36.48 0.56
N GLY A 102 -36.05 35.95 1.77
CA GLY A 102 -34.92 36.29 2.62
C GLY A 102 -33.78 35.26 2.55
N THR A 103 -32.87 35.34 3.51
CA THR A 103 -31.85 34.32 3.78
C THR A 103 -32.11 33.70 5.15
N LEU A 104 -31.80 32.41 5.29
CA LEU A 104 -31.70 31.77 6.60
C LEU A 104 -30.23 31.63 6.96
N ASP A 105 -29.79 32.45 7.92
CA ASP A 105 -28.42 32.42 8.44
C ASP A 105 -28.44 32.00 9.91
N ARG A 106 -27.81 30.87 10.21
CA ARG A 106 -27.71 30.32 11.57
C ARG A 106 -26.34 29.69 11.78
N ALA A 107 -25.61 30.21 12.76
CA ALA A 107 -24.33 29.68 13.19
C ALA A 107 -24.33 29.42 14.70
N TYR A 108 -23.72 28.29 15.04
CA TYR A 108 -23.40 27.83 16.37
C TYR A 108 -21.92 27.40 16.38
N PRO A 109 -21.30 27.14 17.55
CA PRO A 109 -19.87 26.84 17.60
C PRO A 109 -19.41 25.71 16.68
N ASN A 110 -20.19 24.64 16.55
CA ASN A 110 -19.79 23.46 15.76
C ASN A 110 -20.43 23.37 14.37
N ILE A 111 -21.40 24.23 14.04
CA ILE A 111 -22.13 24.16 12.78
C ILE A 111 -22.61 25.55 12.34
N ALA A 112 -22.45 25.85 11.06
CA ALA A 112 -23.04 27.01 10.43
C ALA A 112 -23.81 26.60 9.18
N VAL A 113 -24.98 27.19 8.99
CA VAL A 113 -25.83 26.98 7.83
C VAL A 113 -26.24 28.31 7.22
N GLN A 114 -26.28 28.33 5.89
CA GLN A 114 -26.85 29.42 5.12
C GLN A 114 -27.76 28.84 4.04
N VAL A 115 -28.97 29.39 3.93
CA VAL A 115 -29.93 29.03 2.88
C VAL A 115 -30.38 30.29 2.17
N ILE A 116 -30.27 30.29 0.85
CA ILE A 116 -30.63 31.42 -0.01
C ILE A 116 -31.31 30.92 -1.28
N ASP A 117 -32.29 31.69 -1.75
CA ASP A 117 -32.92 31.50 -3.06
C ASP A 117 -32.21 32.40 -4.08
N VAL A 118 -31.40 31.80 -4.95
CA VAL A 118 -30.65 32.52 -5.99
C VAL A 118 -31.47 32.51 -7.28
N PRO A 119 -31.76 33.68 -7.91
CA PRO A 119 -32.42 33.71 -9.21
C PRO A 119 -31.66 32.86 -10.23
N SER A 120 -32.35 32.05 -11.04
CA SER A 120 -31.67 31.12 -11.96
C SER A 120 -30.78 31.82 -13.01
N GLU A 121 -31.10 33.06 -13.38
CA GLU A 121 -30.23 33.90 -14.23
C GLU A 121 -28.87 34.20 -13.57
N THR A 122 -28.86 34.50 -12.27
CA THR A 122 -27.65 34.81 -11.49
C THR A 122 -26.91 33.55 -11.06
N ALA A 123 -27.63 32.45 -10.82
CA ALA A 123 -27.03 31.16 -10.53
C ALA A 123 -26.15 30.69 -11.71
N GLY A 124 -26.57 30.95 -12.95
CA GLY A 124 -25.83 30.61 -14.17
C GLY A 124 -24.47 31.28 -14.33
N ASP A 125 -24.16 32.32 -13.54
CA ASP A 125 -22.85 33.00 -13.52
C ASP A 125 -21.85 32.33 -12.56
N GLY A 126 -22.17 31.17 -11.98
CA GLY A 126 -21.30 30.46 -11.03
C GLY A 126 -21.46 30.97 -9.59
N ILE A 127 -21.29 30.07 -8.62
CA ILE A 127 -21.55 30.32 -7.20
C ILE A 127 -20.27 30.15 -6.40
N VAL A 128 -19.90 31.16 -5.63
CA VAL A 128 -18.78 31.12 -4.70
C VAL A 128 -19.32 31.28 -3.28
N VAL A 129 -19.09 30.29 -2.43
CA VAL A 129 -19.46 30.35 -1.02
C VAL A 129 -18.19 30.32 -0.19
N THR A 130 -18.01 31.30 0.69
CA THR A 130 -16.83 31.41 1.55
C THR A 130 -17.28 31.57 3.00
N ILE A 131 -16.70 30.79 3.90
CA ILE A 131 -16.74 31.05 5.34
C ILE A 131 -15.38 31.60 5.77
N LEU A 132 -15.41 32.75 6.42
CA LEU A 132 -14.26 33.42 7.02
C LEU A 132 -14.33 33.26 8.54
N SER A 133 -13.44 32.49 9.15
CA SER A 133 -13.40 32.41 10.61
C SER A 133 -12.04 32.85 11.14
N MET A 134 -12.04 33.81 12.08
CA MET A 134 -10.85 34.22 12.82
C MET A 134 -10.57 33.34 14.05
N ASP A 135 -11.48 32.43 14.41
CA ASP A 135 -11.34 31.50 15.52
C ASP A 135 -11.73 30.08 15.09
N THR A 136 -10.86 29.11 15.34
CA THR A 136 -11.11 27.70 14.98
C THR A 136 -12.15 27.04 15.91
N GLY A 137 -12.55 27.71 16.99
CA GLY A 137 -13.46 27.17 18.00
C GLY A 137 -14.93 27.59 17.91
N SER A 138 -15.31 28.55 17.06
CA SER A 138 -16.72 28.93 16.91
C SER A 138 -17.02 29.62 15.58
N LEU A 139 -18.12 29.22 14.93
CA LEU A 139 -18.63 29.86 13.72
C LEU A 139 -19.65 30.96 14.07
N SER A 140 -19.58 32.11 13.40
CA SER A 140 -20.52 33.23 13.56
C SER A 140 -21.33 33.50 12.28
N ASN A 141 -22.52 34.11 12.42
CA ASN A 141 -23.33 34.53 11.28
C ASN A 141 -22.64 35.58 10.40
N SER A 142 -21.67 36.33 10.95
CA SER A 142 -20.87 37.32 10.22
C SER A 142 -19.88 36.73 9.22
N ASP A 143 -19.69 35.40 9.28
CA ASP A 143 -18.56 34.72 8.67
C ASP A 143 -18.91 34.12 7.31
N ILE A 144 -20.21 34.02 6.98
CA ILE A 144 -20.68 33.38 5.75
C ILE A 144 -20.92 34.43 4.66
N MET A 145 -20.20 34.30 3.54
CA MET A 145 -20.37 35.14 2.35
C MET A 145 -20.68 34.26 1.14
N VAL A 146 -21.84 34.51 0.50
CA VAL A 146 -22.19 33.94 -0.81
C VAL A 146 -22.06 35.04 -1.84
N GLU A 147 -21.18 34.82 -2.81
CA GLU A 147 -20.83 35.75 -3.88
C GLU A 147 -20.97 35.04 -5.24
N THR A 148 -21.17 35.81 -6.31
CA THR A 148 -21.14 35.26 -7.67
C THR A 148 -19.71 35.26 -8.21
N HIS A 149 -19.44 34.44 -9.23
CA HIS A 149 -18.11 34.39 -9.85
C HIS A 149 -17.69 35.74 -10.48
N GLN A 150 -18.63 36.62 -10.84
CA GLN A 150 -18.33 37.96 -11.38
C GLN A 150 -17.79 38.92 -10.31
N ASP A 151 -18.05 38.65 -9.03
CA ASP A 151 -17.69 39.53 -7.91
C ASP A 151 -16.37 39.14 -7.22
N THR A 152 -15.77 38.00 -7.57
CA THR A 152 -14.62 37.43 -6.85
C THR A 152 -13.41 37.10 -7.75
N PRO A 153 -12.18 37.49 -7.36
CA PRO A 153 -10.97 36.97 -8.00
C PRO A 153 -10.82 35.47 -7.69
N THR A 154 -10.96 34.61 -8.71
CA THR A 154 -10.81 33.15 -8.58
C THR A 154 -9.44 32.70 -8.10
N ASP A 155 -8.42 33.55 -8.30
CA ASP A 155 -7.02 33.16 -8.18
C ASP A 155 -6.43 33.44 -6.79
N SER A 156 -7.17 34.09 -5.88
CA SER A 156 -6.70 34.40 -4.52
C SER A 156 -7.71 34.02 -3.46
N VAL A 157 -7.34 33.07 -2.60
CA VAL A 157 -8.10 32.70 -1.39
C VAL A 157 -8.00 33.84 -0.36
N PRO A 158 -9.12 34.37 0.17
CA PRO A 158 -9.09 35.36 1.23
C PRO A 158 -8.34 34.87 2.47
N ARG A 159 -7.71 35.80 3.22
CA ARG A 159 -7.15 35.47 4.54
C ARG A 159 -8.29 35.07 5.49
N ASP A 160 -7.98 34.18 6.43
CA ASP A 160 -8.91 33.65 7.44
C ASP A 160 -10.05 32.79 6.86
N THR A 161 -9.87 32.25 5.65
CA THR A 161 -10.85 31.33 5.03
C THR A 161 -10.92 30.03 5.83
N PHE A 162 -12.05 29.73 6.45
CA PHE A 162 -12.27 28.45 7.12
C PHE A 162 -12.64 27.35 6.12
N ALA A 163 -13.54 27.67 5.18
CA ALA A 163 -13.95 26.82 4.08
C ALA A 163 -14.42 27.66 2.90
N ARG A 164 -14.17 27.22 1.67
CA ARG A 164 -14.66 27.89 0.46
C ARG A 164 -15.04 26.88 -0.60
N VAL A 165 -16.21 27.03 -1.22
CA VAL A 165 -16.67 26.23 -2.36
C VAL A 165 -16.83 27.13 -3.57
N VAL A 166 -16.24 26.74 -4.69
CA VAL A 166 -16.35 27.41 -5.99
C VAL A 166 -17.03 26.46 -6.95
N VAL A 167 -18.24 26.83 -7.37
CA VAL A 167 -19.02 26.14 -8.41
C VAL A 167 -18.78 26.88 -9.73
N PRO A 168 -18.14 26.23 -10.72
CA PRO A 168 -17.90 26.82 -12.04
C PRO A 168 -19.19 27.17 -12.78
N ILE A 169 -19.09 28.09 -13.74
CA ILE A 169 -20.20 28.59 -14.56
C ILE A 169 -20.85 27.44 -15.34
N GLU A 170 -20.03 26.53 -15.87
CA GLU A 170 -20.39 25.39 -16.69
C GLU A 170 -21.24 24.36 -15.90
N VAL A 171 -20.95 24.22 -14.61
CA VAL A 171 -21.76 23.43 -13.67
C VAL A 171 -23.07 24.15 -13.36
N ALA A 172 -23.00 25.46 -13.19
CA ALA A 172 -24.16 26.27 -12.83
C ALA A 172 -25.23 26.34 -13.94
N GLN A 173 -24.82 26.25 -15.20
CA GLN A 173 -25.72 26.14 -16.37
C GLN A 173 -26.50 24.83 -16.42
N VAL A 174 -26.02 23.74 -15.80
CA VAL A 174 -26.81 22.50 -15.70
C VAL A 174 -28.09 22.74 -14.89
N PHE A 175 -28.02 23.59 -13.86
CA PHE A 175 -29.14 23.85 -12.95
C PHE A 175 -30.26 24.68 -13.59
N THR A 176 -29.94 25.54 -14.56
CA THR A 176 -30.96 26.31 -15.30
C THR A 176 -31.72 25.44 -16.31
N THR A 177 -31.16 24.30 -16.71
CA THR A 177 -31.81 23.37 -17.67
C THR A 177 -32.73 22.33 -17.01
N LEU A 178 -32.49 21.96 -15.75
CA LEU A 178 -33.32 21.00 -15.01
C LEU A 178 -34.77 21.50 -14.80
N GLU A 179 -34.96 22.81 -14.72
CA GLU A 179 -36.26 23.48 -14.56
C GLU A 179 -37.17 23.35 -15.81
N VAL A 180 -36.63 23.00 -16.98
CA VAL A 180 -37.39 22.94 -18.24
C VAL A 180 -38.16 21.61 -18.41
N THR A 181 -37.91 20.61 -17.57
CA THR A 181 -38.39 19.23 -17.82
C THR A 181 -39.70 18.84 -17.13
N GLU A 182 -40.28 19.67 -16.25
CA GLU A 182 -41.59 19.39 -15.66
C GLU A 182 -42.68 20.27 -16.28
N VAL A 183 -43.46 19.66 -17.20
CA VAL A 183 -44.94 19.65 -17.27
C VAL A 183 -45.36 19.05 -18.63
N PRO A 184 -46.08 17.92 -18.65
CA PRO A 184 -47.22 17.80 -19.53
C PRO A 184 -48.49 17.68 -18.68
N SER A 185 -49.24 18.78 -18.62
CA SER A 185 -50.57 18.80 -18.05
C SER A 185 -51.50 17.94 -18.92
N SER A 186 -51.86 16.77 -18.40
CA SER A 186 -52.95 15.97 -18.93
C SER A 186 -54.27 16.74 -18.76
N SER A 187 -54.75 17.35 -19.84
CA SER A 187 -56.12 17.86 -19.92
C SER A 187 -56.93 16.95 -20.84
N ASN A 188 -57.78 16.15 -20.21
CA ASN A 188 -58.89 15.48 -20.88
C ASN A 188 -59.81 16.53 -21.50
N ASN A 189 -60.11 16.43 -22.79
CA ASN A 189 -61.40 16.85 -23.32
C ASN A 189 -61.80 16.03 -24.54
N THR A 190 -62.99 15.45 -24.40
CA THR A 190 -63.77 14.67 -25.34
C THR A 190 -64.16 15.43 -26.61
N THR A 191 -64.00 14.75 -27.75
CA THR A 191 -64.89 14.68 -28.94
C THR A 191 -65.69 15.93 -29.37
N ASN A 192 -65.40 16.42 -30.58
CA ASN A 192 -66.35 16.41 -31.71
C ASN A 192 -65.64 16.81 -33.02
N GLY A 193 -66.16 16.29 -34.14
CA GLY A 193 -65.46 16.16 -35.41
C GLY A 193 -65.61 17.30 -36.42
N ASP A 194 -64.90 17.03 -37.52
CA ASP A 194 -65.21 17.33 -38.93
C ASP A 194 -64.55 18.54 -39.64
N ASN A 195 -63.97 18.16 -40.79
CA ASN A 195 -63.65 18.90 -42.03
C ASN A 195 -62.26 19.52 -42.13
N LEU A 196 -61.33 18.91 -42.90
CA LEU A 196 -61.18 18.89 -44.37
C LEU A 196 -60.65 20.23 -44.93
N GLY A 197 -59.39 20.24 -45.36
CA GLY A 197 -58.79 21.36 -46.09
C GLY A 197 -57.32 21.12 -46.45
N THR A 198 -57.05 21.03 -47.75
CA THR A 198 -55.81 20.69 -48.44
C THR A 198 -54.76 21.81 -48.54
N THR A 199 -53.54 21.39 -48.90
CA THR A 199 -52.56 22.01 -49.84
C THR A 199 -51.50 23.04 -49.37
N THR A 200 -50.24 22.64 -49.68
CA THR A 200 -49.10 23.40 -50.26
C THR A 200 -48.27 24.42 -49.47
N ALA A 201 -47.04 23.99 -49.17
CA ALA A 201 -45.74 24.52 -49.61
C ALA A 201 -45.42 26.04 -49.63
N SER A 202 -44.26 26.32 -49.03
CA SER A 202 -43.22 27.34 -49.35
C SER A 202 -43.47 28.82 -49.01
N GLY A 203 -42.48 29.42 -48.33
CA GLY A 203 -42.32 30.88 -48.28
C GLY A 203 -41.54 31.43 -47.08
N VAL A 204 -40.29 31.79 -47.33
CA VAL A 204 -39.35 32.57 -46.49
C VAL A 204 -39.96 33.90 -46.00
N SER A 205 -39.71 34.31 -44.75
CA SER A 205 -39.08 35.62 -44.44
C SER A 205 -39.05 35.96 -42.94
N SER A 206 -37.94 36.57 -42.58
CA SER A 206 -37.45 37.10 -41.31
C SER A 206 -38.27 38.22 -40.64
N GLY A 207 -38.50 38.03 -39.33
CA GLY A 207 -38.57 39.04 -38.26
C GLY A 207 -39.90 39.78 -38.06
N PRO A 208 -40.13 40.46 -36.90
CA PRO A 208 -39.68 40.17 -35.53
C PRO A 208 -40.91 39.98 -34.61
N TRP A 209 -40.93 38.93 -33.78
CA TRP A 209 -41.93 38.84 -32.70
C TRP A 209 -41.26 39.14 -31.37
N GLU A 210 -41.56 40.32 -30.86
CA GLU A 210 -41.66 40.54 -29.42
C GLU A 210 -42.64 39.49 -28.87
N THR A 211 -42.13 38.54 -28.08
CA THR A 211 -42.93 37.91 -27.03
C THR A 211 -42.50 38.48 -25.71
N THR A 212 -43.26 39.48 -25.28
CA THR A 212 -43.65 39.67 -23.89
C THR A 212 -44.31 38.39 -23.39
N GLY A 213 -43.47 37.44 -22.99
CA GLY A 213 -43.81 36.29 -22.17
C GLY A 213 -42.80 36.26 -21.04
N LYS A 214 -43.02 37.10 -20.02
CA LYS A 214 -42.29 37.05 -18.77
C LYS A 214 -42.66 35.71 -18.11
N SER A 215 -41.96 34.65 -18.47
CA SER A 215 -41.93 33.41 -17.69
C SER A 215 -41.36 33.82 -16.33
N SER A 216 -42.09 33.56 -15.25
CA SER A 216 -41.56 33.71 -13.91
C SER A 216 -40.34 32.81 -13.78
N ILE A 217 -39.15 33.43 -13.84
CA ILE A 217 -37.85 32.80 -13.62
C ILE A 217 -37.86 32.25 -12.19
N GLY A 218 -37.82 30.93 -12.03
CA GLY A 218 -37.77 30.33 -10.70
C GLY A 218 -36.41 30.55 -10.05
N SER A 219 -36.41 30.61 -8.72
CA SER A 219 -35.21 30.73 -7.90
C SER A 219 -34.70 29.34 -7.52
N LEU A 220 -33.39 29.16 -7.60
CA LEU A 220 -32.69 27.95 -7.20
C LEU A 220 -32.30 28.05 -5.72
N ARG A 221 -32.79 27.08 -4.94
CA ARG A 221 -32.44 26.95 -3.53
C ARG A 221 -30.99 26.49 -3.37
N VAL A 222 -30.17 27.28 -2.68
CA VAL A 222 -28.80 26.92 -2.32
C VAL A 222 -28.72 26.78 -0.81
N ALA A 223 -28.37 25.59 -0.34
CA ALA A 223 -28.14 25.31 1.07
C ALA A 223 -26.68 24.95 1.28
N PHE A 224 -26.02 25.69 2.17
CA PHE A 224 -24.62 25.52 2.50
C PHE A 224 -24.49 25.22 3.99
N VAL A 225 -23.72 24.19 4.32
CA VAL A 225 -23.50 23.74 5.70
C VAL A 225 -22.02 23.51 5.93
N VAL A 226 -21.51 24.02 7.05
CA VAL A 226 -20.15 23.74 7.51
C VAL A 226 -20.21 23.22 8.93
N TYR A 227 -19.65 22.03 9.12
CA TYR A 227 -19.41 21.42 10.41
C TYR A 227 -17.95 21.69 10.79
N ALA A 228 -17.72 22.18 12.01
CA ALA A 228 -16.38 22.50 12.49
C ALA A 228 -15.47 21.26 12.62
N ASN A 229 -16.06 20.07 12.79
CA ASN A 229 -15.38 18.78 12.92
C ASN A 229 -16.25 17.63 12.36
N ASP A 230 -15.75 16.41 12.46
CA ASP A 230 -16.36 15.19 11.91
C ASP A 230 -17.25 14.41 12.90
N ALA A 231 -17.66 15.00 14.03
CA ALA A 231 -18.42 14.30 15.08
C ALA A 231 -19.71 13.64 14.57
N MET A 232 -20.40 14.24 13.59
CA MET A 232 -21.61 13.66 12.98
C MET A 232 -21.33 12.61 11.88
N PHE A 233 -20.06 12.34 11.59
CA PHE A 233 -19.60 11.44 10.52
C PHE A 233 -18.68 10.32 11.04
N PRO A 234 -19.03 9.60 12.12
CA PRO A 234 -18.20 8.52 12.64
C PRO A 234 -18.20 7.34 11.65
N SER A 235 -17.03 6.99 11.09
CA SER A 235 -16.91 5.87 10.12
C SER A 235 -16.46 4.57 10.81
N PRO A 236 -17.29 3.52 10.85
CA PRO A 236 -16.88 2.23 11.40
C PRO A 236 -15.71 1.61 10.62
N SER A 237 -15.70 1.76 9.28
CA SER A 237 -14.61 1.27 8.44
C SER A 237 -13.28 1.98 8.72
N LEU A 238 -13.31 3.30 8.98
CA LEU A 238 -12.10 4.06 9.32
C LEU A 238 -11.59 3.69 10.72
N ALA A 239 -12.50 3.54 11.68
CA ALA A 239 -12.16 3.10 13.03
C ALA A 239 -11.54 1.69 13.05
N LEU A 240 -12.09 0.76 12.26
CA LEU A 240 -11.53 -0.58 12.08
C LEU A 240 -10.16 -0.54 11.42
N LEU A 241 -9.99 0.26 10.36
CA LEU A 241 -8.69 0.44 9.69
C LEU A 241 -7.63 0.91 10.69
N ASN A 242 -7.90 2.00 11.42
CA ASN A 242 -6.98 2.56 12.42
C ASN A 242 -6.66 1.57 13.55
N ARG A 243 -7.59 0.66 13.89
CA ARG A 243 -7.37 -0.39 14.90
C ARG A 243 -6.54 -1.56 14.38
N GLU A 244 -6.71 -1.94 13.12
CA GLU A 244 -6.04 -3.11 12.53
C GLU A 244 -4.62 -2.79 12.05
N THR A 245 -4.37 -1.56 11.57
CA THR A 245 -3.07 -1.11 11.08
C THR A 245 -2.37 -0.20 12.09
N GLN A 246 -1.37 -0.71 12.82
CA GLN A 246 -0.51 0.10 13.70
C GLN A 246 0.44 1.05 12.94
N GLU A 247 0.45 1.01 11.60
CA GLU A 247 1.34 1.83 10.76
C GLU A 247 0.72 3.14 10.26
N PHE A 248 -0.60 3.27 10.32
CA PHE A 248 -1.35 4.40 9.76
C PHE A 248 -2.48 4.75 10.72
N ASN A 249 -2.63 6.02 11.09
CA ASN A 249 -3.83 6.49 11.76
C ASN A 249 -4.37 7.67 10.97
N ARG A 250 -5.49 7.43 10.30
CA ARG A 250 -6.16 8.44 9.50
C ARG A 250 -7.24 9.14 10.30
N GLU A 251 -7.21 10.45 10.24
CA GLU A 251 -8.20 11.33 10.86
C GLU A 251 -8.52 12.49 9.92
N ILE A 252 -9.66 13.12 10.17
CA ILE A 252 -10.06 14.32 9.46
C ILE A 252 -9.29 15.52 10.01
N ASN A 253 -8.79 16.34 9.10
CA ASN A 253 -7.91 17.48 9.43
C ASN A 253 -8.45 18.82 8.91
N THR A 254 -9.73 18.86 8.57
CA THR A 254 -10.46 20.00 8.01
C THR A 254 -11.87 20.04 8.57
N PRO A 255 -12.59 21.15 8.44
CA PRO A 255 -14.04 21.12 8.59
C PRO A 255 -14.69 20.19 7.56
N VAL A 256 -15.93 19.78 7.84
CA VAL A 256 -16.78 19.07 6.86
C VAL A 256 -17.70 20.10 6.20
N VAL A 257 -17.71 20.12 4.87
CA VAL A 257 -18.45 21.12 4.09
C VAL A 257 -19.46 20.43 3.21
N SER A 258 -20.71 20.89 3.22
CA SER A 258 -21.79 20.41 2.37
C SER A 258 -22.40 21.57 1.59
N LEU A 259 -22.64 21.34 0.31
CA LEU A 259 -23.34 22.27 -0.57
C LEU A 259 -24.43 21.49 -1.30
N THR A 260 -25.67 21.94 -1.19
CA THR A 260 -26.80 21.39 -1.96
C THR A 260 -27.43 22.49 -2.80
N ILE A 261 -27.77 22.14 -4.05
CA ILE A 261 -28.36 23.06 -5.02
C ILE A 261 -29.65 22.42 -5.55
N GLY A 262 -30.76 23.13 -5.43
CA GLY A 262 -32.07 22.70 -5.90
C GLY A 262 -32.65 21.47 -5.18
N GLY A 263 -32.09 21.08 -4.03
CA GLY A 263 -32.52 19.89 -3.28
C GLY A 263 -32.30 18.56 -4.01
N GLN A 264 -31.47 18.54 -5.07
CA GLN A 264 -31.19 17.34 -5.86
C GLN A 264 -29.79 16.81 -5.60
N LYS A 265 -29.64 15.49 -5.72
CA LYS A 265 -28.33 14.83 -5.72
C LYS A 265 -27.63 15.10 -7.06
N ILE A 266 -26.49 15.77 -7.01
CA ILE A 266 -25.74 16.18 -8.21
C ILE A 266 -24.44 15.37 -8.28
N GLU A 267 -24.28 14.60 -9.35
CA GLU A 267 -23.14 13.69 -9.56
C GLU A 267 -22.68 13.70 -11.02
N ASN A 268 -21.45 13.26 -11.27
CA ASN A 268 -20.83 13.15 -12.60
C ASN A 268 -20.75 14.49 -13.36
N LEU A 269 -20.40 15.55 -12.64
CA LEU A 269 -20.13 16.86 -13.24
C LEU A 269 -18.94 16.77 -14.19
N MET A 270 -19.15 17.23 -15.43
CA MET A 270 -18.09 17.29 -16.45
C MET A 270 -16.95 18.22 -16.04
N GLU A 271 -17.29 19.29 -15.31
CA GLU A 271 -16.35 20.20 -14.70
C GLU A 271 -16.47 20.12 -13.18
N ARG A 272 -15.33 20.12 -12.49
CA ARG A 272 -15.29 19.85 -11.05
C ARG A 272 -15.46 21.11 -10.22
N VAL A 273 -16.14 20.97 -9.09
CA VAL A 273 -16.21 22.01 -8.07
C VAL A 273 -14.93 22.04 -7.25
N ASN A 274 -14.42 23.24 -7.00
CA ASN A 274 -13.21 23.42 -6.21
C ASN A 274 -13.57 23.79 -4.77
N ILE A 275 -13.03 23.04 -3.82
CA ILE A 275 -13.32 23.19 -2.41
C ILE A 275 -12.00 23.41 -1.67
N THR A 276 -11.87 24.56 -1.03
CA THR A 276 -10.71 24.93 -0.23
C THR A 276 -11.04 24.85 1.25
N PHE A 277 -10.18 24.19 2.02
CA PHE A 277 -10.34 23.95 3.45
C PHE A 277 -9.18 24.55 4.24
N TYR A 278 -9.47 25.13 5.40
CA TYR A 278 -8.46 25.42 6.41
C TYR A 278 -7.90 24.13 7.00
N ARG A 279 -6.58 24.12 7.23
CA ARG A 279 -5.85 22.96 7.75
C ARG A 279 -5.66 23.07 9.27
N PHE A 280 -6.22 22.13 10.04
CA PHE A 280 -6.07 22.12 11.50
C PHE A 280 -4.64 21.73 11.96
N LYS A 281 -4.04 20.71 11.32
CA LYS A 281 -2.71 20.18 11.66
C LYS A 281 -1.74 20.37 10.48
N PRO A 282 -0.82 21.33 10.53
CA PRO A 282 0.12 21.64 9.44
C PRO A 282 1.25 20.61 9.24
N ASP A 283 1.51 19.74 10.23
CA ASP A 283 2.57 18.71 10.14
C ASP A 283 2.09 17.36 9.59
N SER A 284 0.81 17.26 9.24
CA SER A 284 0.19 16.03 8.74
C SER A 284 0.68 15.62 7.35
N ARG A 285 0.79 14.32 7.06
CA ARG A 285 1.26 13.79 5.76
C ARG A 285 0.15 13.03 5.04
N TYR A 286 0.30 12.89 3.72
CA TYR A 286 -0.62 12.16 2.84
C TYR A 286 -2.09 12.61 2.87
N PRO A 287 -2.38 13.90 2.60
CA PRO A 287 -3.75 14.39 2.50
C PRO A 287 -4.52 13.71 1.36
N THR A 288 -5.76 13.32 1.64
CA THR A 288 -6.69 12.75 0.67
C THR A 288 -8.03 13.48 0.75
N CYS A 289 -8.53 13.94 -0.40
CA CYS A 289 -9.86 14.52 -0.52
C CYS A 289 -10.90 13.40 -0.49
N ASN A 290 -11.85 13.48 0.42
CA ASN A 290 -12.89 12.47 0.59
C ASN A 290 -14.27 13.13 0.69
N PHE A 291 -15.29 12.33 0.43
CA PHE A 291 -16.67 12.66 0.71
C PHE A 291 -17.33 11.58 1.56
N TRP A 292 -18.41 11.95 2.25
CA TRP A 292 -19.20 11.03 3.05
C TRP A 292 -20.21 10.26 2.19
N GLU A 293 -20.04 8.94 2.12
CA GLU A 293 -20.95 8.03 1.42
C GLU A 293 -22.02 7.53 2.41
N PHE A 294 -23.21 8.14 2.41
CA PHE A 294 -24.28 7.79 3.33
C PHE A 294 -24.74 6.32 3.26
N ASN A 295 -24.74 5.72 2.06
CA ASN A 295 -25.18 4.33 1.88
C ASN A 295 -24.24 3.31 2.55
N LEU A 296 -22.94 3.60 2.54
CA LEU A 296 -21.90 2.70 3.07
C LEU A 296 -21.33 3.19 4.40
N VAL A 297 -21.75 4.37 4.87
CA VAL A 297 -21.35 4.95 6.16
C VAL A 297 -19.81 5.04 6.26
N LYS A 298 -19.21 5.58 5.20
CA LYS A 298 -17.76 5.66 5.08
C LYS A 298 -17.31 6.90 4.32
N TRP A 299 -16.06 7.26 4.56
CA TRP A 299 -15.34 8.21 3.72
C TRP A 299 -14.87 7.53 2.43
N SER A 300 -15.12 8.17 1.28
CA SER A 300 -14.74 7.69 -0.04
C SER A 300 -13.96 8.77 -0.80
N MET A 301 -12.98 8.36 -1.62
CA MET A 301 -12.20 9.26 -2.48
C MET A 301 -12.79 9.38 -3.90
N GLU A 302 -13.87 8.65 -4.20
CA GLU A 302 -14.43 8.59 -5.54
C GLU A 302 -14.92 9.97 -6.02
N GLY A 303 -14.60 10.32 -7.27
CA GLY A 303 -14.94 11.62 -7.85
C GLY A 303 -14.12 12.82 -7.35
N CYS A 304 -13.29 12.66 -6.31
CA CYS A 304 -12.53 13.74 -5.68
C CYS A 304 -11.01 13.62 -5.86
N GLN A 305 -10.33 14.75 -6.11
CA GLN A 305 -8.88 14.80 -6.28
C GLN A 305 -8.26 16.00 -5.59
N LEU A 306 -7.09 15.82 -4.97
CA LEU A 306 -6.33 16.90 -4.36
C LEU A 306 -5.57 17.69 -5.42
N LEU A 307 -5.73 19.01 -5.44
CA LEU A 307 -4.98 19.90 -6.32
C LEU A 307 -3.67 20.31 -5.64
N LEU A 308 -2.55 19.73 -6.12
CA LEU A 308 -1.20 20.19 -5.73
C LEU A 308 -0.77 21.30 -6.68
N ASP A 309 -1.10 22.55 -6.35
CA ASP A 309 -0.75 23.66 -7.24
C ASP A 309 0.67 24.20 -6.97
N ASN A 310 1.48 24.32 -8.03
CA ASN A 310 2.86 24.81 -7.98
C ASN A 310 2.94 26.35 -8.01
N ALA A 311 1.81 27.05 -8.21
CA ALA A 311 1.74 28.48 -8.50
C ALA A 311 1.49 29.40 -7.28
N VAL A 312 0.97 28.90 -6.15
CA VAL A 312 0.64 29.73 -4.96
C VAL A 312 1.68 29.52 -3.84
N ARG A 313 2.93 29.88 -4.11
CA ARG A 313 4.08 29.63 -3.22
C ARG A 313 4.22 30.55 -1.99
N SER A 314 3.18 31.32 -1.62
CA SER A 314 3.25 32.18 -0.42
C SER A 314 2.18 31.91 0.65
N PHE A 315 1.14 31.12 0.36
CA PHE A 315 0.04 30.82 1.31
C PHE A 315 -0.39 29.33 1.30
N SER A 316 0.28 28.46 0.53
CA SER A 316 -0.14 27.06 0.29
C SER A 316 0.06 26.08 1.44
N ASP A 317 0.72 26.47 2.53
CA ASP A 317 0.94 25.57 3.67
C ASP A 317 -0.27 25.48 4.62
N GLU A 318 -1.21 26.44 4.54
CA GLU A 318 -2.36 26.59 5.45
C GLU A 318 -3.67 25.97 4.94
N TYR A 319 -3.76 25.64 3.64
CA TYR A 319 -5.02 25.22 3.02
C TYR A 319 -4.87 23.95 2.18
N TYR A 320 -5.94 23.16 2.13
CA TYR A 320 -6.09 22.09 1.13
C TYR A 320 -7.12 22.49 0.09
N THR A 321 -6.86 22.21 -1.19
CA THR A 321 -7.84 22.41 -2.26
C THR A 321 -8.15 21.10 -2.95
N CYS A 322 -9.43 20.73 -2.96
CA CYS A 322 -9.97 19.54 -3.59
C CYS A 322 -10.82 19.91 -4.81
N ALA A 323 -10.74 19.11 -5.86
CA ALA A 323 -11.62 19.18 -7.02
C ALA A 323 -12.50 17.93 -7.06
N CYS A 324 -13.82 18.09 -6.97
CA CYS A 324 -14.79 16.99 -6.92
C CYS A 324 -15.84 17.11 -8.05
N ASP A 325 -16.34 15.99 -8.58
CA ASP A 325 -17.34 15.95 -9.65
C ASP A 325 -18.79 15.73 -9.16
N HIS A 326 -19.06 15.95 -7.88
CA HIS A 326 -20.37 15.84 -7.28
C HIS A 326 -20.55 16.89 -6.17
N LEU A 327 -21.76 17.01 -5.65
CA LEU A 327 -22.09 17.85 -4.50
C LEU A 327 -22.60 16.96 -3.36
N THR A 328 -21.78 16.82 -2.32
CA THR A 328 -22.05 16.00 -1.12
C THR A 328 -21.37 16.64 0.10
N ASN A 329 -21.02 15.84 1.11
CA ASN A 329 -20.31 16.28 2.32
C ASN A 329 -18.81 15.96 2.17
N PHE A 330 -17.95 16.96 2.16
CA PHE A 330 -16.52 16.83 1.85
C PHE A 330 -15.62 17.12 3.04
N ALA A 331 -14.51 16.38 3.14
CA ALA A 331 -13.45 16.61 4.12
C ALA A 331 -12.10 16.07 3.61
N VAL A 332 -11.00 16.50 4.23
CA VAL A 332 -9.64 15.96 3.96
C VAL A 332 -9.19 15.07 5.11
N LEU A 333 -8.85 13.83 4.77
CA LEU A 333 -8.24 12.88 5.70
C LEU A 333 -6.72 12.91 5.54
N VAL A 334 -6.00 12.86 6.66
CA VAL A 334 -4.53 12.82 6.72
C VAL A 334 -4.06 11.68 7.61
N ASP A 335 -2.79 11.30 7.50
CA ASP A 335 -2.16 10.33 8.40
C ASP A 335 -1.31 11.03 9.48
N ILE A 336 -1.56 10.71 10.76
CA ILE A 336 -0.87 11.29 11.91
C ILE A 336 0.32 10.47 12.42
N TYR A 337 0.45 9.21 12.01
CA TYR A 337 1.55 8.32 12.45
C TYR A 337 2.52 7.94 11.34
N ALA A 338 2.65 8.78 10.31
CA ALA A 338 3.77 8.67 9.38
C ALA A 338 5.10 9.04 10.08
N GLU A 339 5.50 8.25 11.10
CA GLU A 339 6.86 8.19 11.60
C GLU A 339 7.80 7.96 10.40
N ASP A 340 9.01 8.50 10.51
CA ASP A 340 10.08 8.43 9.54
C ASP A 340 10.61 7.00 9.33
N LYS A 341 9.74 6.06 8.98
CA LYS A 341 10.16 4.84 8.29
C LYS A 341 10.80 5.32 6.98
N PRO A 342 12.05 4.91 6.69
CA PRO A 342 12.75 5.34 5.49
C PRO A 342 11.84 5.12 4.29
N PRO A 343 11.84 6.03 3.31
CA PRO A 343 10.86 5.99 2.24
C PRO A 343 10.84 4.59 1.64
N LYS A 344 9.69 3.90 1.75
CA LYS A 344 9.42 2.56 1.19
C LYS A 344 10.04 2.36 -0.22
N PRO A 345 10.14 3.38 -1.13
CA PRO A 345 10.85 3.20 -2.40
C PRO A 345 12.35 2.90 -2.29
N ALA A 346 13.09 3.45 -1.33
CA ALA A 346 14.54 3.24 -1.22
C ALA A 346 14.88 1.79 -0.82
N LEU A 347 14.13 1.23 0.14
CA LEU A 347 14.29 -0.18 0.55
C LEU A 347 13.82 -1.15 -0.53
N ARG A 348 12.76 -0.79 -1.26
CA ARG A 348 12.31 -1.54 -2.43
C ARG A 348 13.39 -1.58 -3.52
N LEU A 349 13.98 -0.43 -3.85
CA LEU A 349 15.06 -0.33 -4.83
C LEU A 349 16.30 -1.16 -4.42
N LEU A 350 16.69 -1.06 -3.15
CA LEU A 350 17.80 -1.84 -2.61
C LEU A 350 17.54 -3.35 -2.70
N SER A 351 16.32 -3.78 -2.38
CA SER A 351 15.90 -5.18 -2.46
C SER A 351 15.93 -5.69 -3.90
N ILE A 352 15.44 -4.91 -4.87
CA ILE A 352 15.44 -5.29 -6.30
C ILE A 352 16.87 -5.47 -6.80
N ILE A 353 17.72 -4.45 -6.63
CA ILE A 353 19.09 -4.47 -7.14
C ILE A 353 19.89 -5.57 -6.45
N GLY A 354 19.82 -5.67 -5.13
CA GLY A 354 20.57 -6.65 -4.37
C GLY A 354 20.13 -8.10 -4.65
N CYS A 355 18.82 -8.38 -4.69
CA CYS A 355 18.31 -9.72 -5.05
C CYS A 355 18.70 -10.11 -6.48
N ALA A 356 18.65 -9.18 -7.44
CA ALA A 356 19.07 -9.45 -8.82
C ALA A 356 20.57 -9.82 -8.91
N ILE A 357 21.45 -9.04 -8.26
CA ILE A 357 22.88 -9.33 -8.19
C ILE A 357 23.12 -10.68 -7.50
N SER A 358 22.46 -10.93 -6.38
CA SER A 358 22.56 -12.19 -5.64
C SER A 358 22.12 -13.40 -6.46
N CYS A 359 21.07 -13.28 -7.28
CA CYS A 359 20.64 -14.34 -8.21
C CYS A 359 21.73 -14.66 -9.23
N VAL A 360 22.30 -13.65 -9.89
CA VAL A 360 23.39 -13.83 -10.87
C VAL A 360 24.59 -14.50 -10.22
N CYS A 361 25.00 -14.03 -9.03
CA CYS A 361 26.08 -14.62 -8.25
C CYS A 361 25.82 -16.10 -7.89
N LEU A 362 24.61 -16.45 -7.46
CA LEU A 362 24.23 -17.83 -7.13
C LEU A 362 24.19 -18.73 -8.36
N VAL A 363 23.71 -18.25 -9.51
CA VAL A 363 23.73 -19.00 -10.78
C VAL A 363 25.17 -19.35 -11.16
N ILE A 364 26.08 -18.38 -11.12
CA ILE A 364 27.50 -18.62 -11.44
C ILE A 364 28.11 -19.59 -10.42
N ALA A 365 27.76 -19.47 -9.14
CA ALA A 365 28.23 -20.38 -8.10
C ALA A 365 27.78 -21.83 -8.35
N ILE A 366 26.49 -22.04 -8.60
CA ILE A 366 25.92 -23.36 -8.92
C ILE A 366 26.59 -23.94 -10.16
N ALA A 367 26.68 -23.18 -11.25
CA ALA A 367 27.32 -23.61 -12.50
C ALA A 367 28.78 -24.03 -12.30
N SER A 368 29.53 -23.26 -11.50
CA SER A 368 30.94 -23.55 -11.19
C SER A 368 31.11 -24.86 -10.43
N TYR A 369 30.27 -25.10 -9.43
CA TYR A 369 30.31 -26.33 -8.63
C TYR A 369 29.81 -27.56 -9.39
N LEU A 370 28.84 -27.38 -10.30
CA LEU A 370 28.36 -28.45 -11.18
C LEU A 370 29.41 -28.85 -12.24
N SER A 371 30.16 -27.90 -12.78
CA SER A 371 31.14 -28.13 -13.85
C SER A 371 32.33 -29.01 -13.43
N VAL A 372 32.66 -29.05 -12.14
CA VAL A 372 33.82 -29.78 -11.63
C VAL A 372 33.43 -31.16 -11.10
N LYS A 373 33.66 -32.21 -11.91
CA LYS A 373 33.36 -33.62 -11.55
C LYS A 373 33.94 -34.05 -10.19
N LYS A 374 35.17 -33.62 -9.86
CA LYS A 374 35.84 -33.94 -8.57
C LYS A 374 35.09 -33.33 -7.37
N ILE A 375 34.55 -32.13 -7.53
CA ILE A 375 33.78 -31.41 -6.51
C ILE A 375 32.41 -32.06 -6.31
N ARG A 376 31.74 -32.46 -7.40
CA ARG A 376 30.42 -33.11 -7.37
C ARG A 376 30.36 -34.42 -6.57
N ARG A 377 31.50 -35.07 -6.33
CA ARG A 377 31.57 -36.30 -5.51
C ARG A 377 31.54 -36.02 -4.00
N SER A 378 31.91 -34.81 -3.57
CA SER A 378 31.93 -34.44 -2.15
C SER A 378 30.51 -34.26 -1.60
N GLN A 379 30.22 -34.85 -0.44
CA GLN A 379 28.91 -34.71 0.24
C GLN A 379 28.63 -33.25 0.61
N THR A 380 29.59 -32.57 1.23
CA THR A 380 29.47 -31.16 1.63
C THR A 380 29.12 -30.24 0.46
N HIS A 381 29.71 -30.47 -0.71
CA HIS A 381 29.48 -29.61 -1.88
C HIS A 381 28.11 -29.88 -2.52
N LYS A 382 27.55 -31.08 -2.38
CA LYS A 382 26.16 -31.37 -2.81
C LYS A 382 25.15 -30.63 -1.95
N ILE A 383 25.34 -30.64 -0.63
CA ILE A 383 24.50 -29.90 0.33
C ILE A 383 24.53 -28.40 0.01
N PHE A 384 25.74 -27.87 -0.21
CA PHE A 384 25.93 -26.47 -0.60
C PHE A 384 25.20 -26.11 -1.91
N ILE A 385 25.22 -26.97 -2.93
CA ILE A 385 24.47 -26.75 -4.17
C ILE A 385 22.96 -26.69 -3.88
N CYS A 386 22.42 -27.64 -3.10
CA CYS A 386 21.00 -27.63 -2.74
C CYS A 386 20.60 -26.36 -1.98
N LEU A 387 21.42 -25.92 -1.03
CA LEU A 387 21.21 -24.66 -0.30
C LEU A 387 21.19 -23.46 -1.25
N CYS A 388 22.18 -23.34 -2.15
CA CYS A 388 22.21 -22.28 -3.16
C CYS A 388 21.00 -22.31 -4.09
N THR A 389 20.55 -23.51 -4.48
CA THR A 389 19.36 -23.68 -5.32
C THR A 389 18.11 -23.18 -4.59
N THR A 390 17.93 -23.51 -3.31
CA THR A 390 16.78 -23.00 -2.54
C THR A 390 16.78 -21.48 -2.39
N LEU A 391 17.94 -20.87 -2.14
CA LEU A 391 18.07 -19.41 -2.07
C LEU A 391 17.83 -18.73 -3.42
N LEU A 392 18.31 -19.33 -4.51
CA LEU A 392 18.06 -18.81 -5.86
C LEU A 392 16.55 -18.82 -6.14
N CYS A 393 15.87 -19.94 -5.88
CA CYS A 393 14.42 -20.03 -6.03
C CYS A 393 13.68 -19.01 -5.15
N LEU A 394 14.08 -18.86 -3.88
CA LEU A 394 13.52 -17.85 -2.99
C LEU A 394 13.62 -16.45 -3.60
N TYR A 395 14.82 -16.02 -4.01
CA TYR A 395 15.02 -14.68 -4.57
C TYR A 395 14.29 -14.47 -5.89
N THR A 396 14.20 -15.48 -6.74
CA THR A 396 13.43 -15.38 -7.99
C THR A 396 11.94 -15.20 -7.74
N VAL A 397 11.38 -15.91 -6.75
CA VAL A 397 9.96 -15.77 -6.37
C VAL A 397 9.73 -14.41 -5.72
N SER A 398 10.63 -13.95 -4.84
CA SER A 398 10.54 -12.62 -4.24
C SER A 398 10.60 -11.50 -5.30
N LEU A 399 11.46 -11.62 -6.31
CA LEU A 399 11.51 -10.67 -7.43
C LEU A 399 10.22 -10.71 -8.27
N ALA A 400 9.65 -11.90 -8.48
CA ALA A 400 8.38 -12.03 -9.19
C ALA A 400 7.23 -11.33 -8.44
N ILE A 401 7.15 -11.48 -7.11
CA ILE A 401 6.16 -10.77 -6.29
C ILE A 401 6.34 -9.25 -6.42
N ILE A 402 7.58 -8.74 -6.32
CA ILE A 402 7.86 -7.30 -6.42
C ILE A 402 7.50 -6.74 -7.81
N ALA A 403 7.69 -7.54 -8.87
CA ALA A 403 7.36 -7.16 -10.25
C ALA A 403 5.85 -7.18 -10.52
N LEU A 404 5.11 -8.09 -9.89
CA LEU A 404 3.65 -8.14 -10.00
C LEU A 404 2.97 -7.01 -9.22
N ASP A 405 3.49 -6.65 -8.04
CA ASP A 405 3.02 -5.51 -7.25
C ASP A 405 3.11 -4.16 -8.00
N THR A 406 3.98 -4.04 -9.02
CA THR A 406 4.04 -2.86 -9.89
C THR A 406 2.90 -2.78 -10.93
N GLU A 407 2.28 -3.90 -11.31
CA GLU A 407 1.22 -3.93 -12.34
C GLU A 407 -0.19 -3.92 -11.76
N PHE A 408 -0.38 -4.26 -10.47
CA PHE A 408 -1.68 -4.23 -9.78
C PHE A 408 -2.36 -2.86 -9.72
N LYS A 409 -1.66 -1.76 -10.06
CA LYS A 409 -2.31 -0.46 -10.24
C LYS A 409 -3.19 -0.37 -11.50
N HIS A 410 -3.10 -1.30 -12.46
CA HIS A 410 -3.79 -1.15 -13.76
C HIS A 410 -4.36 -2.42 -14.43
N ALA A 411 -4.38 -3.60 -13.82
CA ALA A 411 -4.97 -4.77 -14.49
C ALA A 411 -5.67 -5.76 -13.55
N GLU A 412 -6.92 -6.05 -13.88
CA GLU A 412 -7.67 -7.22 -13.42
C GLU A 412 -6.94 -8.50 -13.87
N VAL A 413 -6.20 -9.13 -12.96
CA VAL A 413 -5.66 -10.48 -13.18
C VAL A 413 -6.08 -11.35 -12.00
N GLU A 414 -6.62 -12.53 -12.32
CA GLU A 414 -7.24 -13.51 -11.40
C GLU A 414 -6.49 -13.68 -10.07
N LEU A 415 -7.23 -13.91 -8.99
CA LEU A 415 -6.82 -14.09 -7.59
C LEU A 415 -5.79 -15.23 -7.30
N ILE A 416 -5.56 -16.13 -8.27
CA ILE A 416 -4.82 -17.40 -8.10
C ILE A 416 -3.27 -17.27 -8.01
N PRO A 417 -2.56 -16.34 -8.67
CA PRO A 417 -1.09 -16.29 -8.66
C PRO A 417 -0.54 -15.82 -7.31
N CYS A 418 -1.25 -14.98 -6.59
CA CYS A 418 -0.80 -14.37 -5.33
C CYS A 418 -0.64 -15.40 -4.20
N THR A 419 -1.64 -16.26 -4.01
CA THR A 419 -1.58 -17.37 -3.03
C THR A 419 -0.49 -18.37 -3.36
N VAL A 420 -0.30 -18.69 -4.64
CA VAL A 420 0.75 -19.61 -5.09
C VAL A 420 2.14 -19.03 -4.82
N LEU A 421 2.36 -17.75 -5.11
CA LEU A 421 3.63 -17.08 -4.84
C LEU A 421 3.93 -17.00 -3.34
N ALA A 422 2.93 -16.66 -2.51
CA ALA A 422 3.07 -16.67 -1.06
C ALA A 422 3.46 -18.06 -0.53
N ALA A 423 2.82 -19.12 -1.02
CA ALA A 423 3.14 -20.49 -0.66
C ALA A 423 4.55 -20.92 -1.11
N LEU A 424 4.99 -20.46 -2.29
CA LEU A 424 6.35 -20.71 -2.78
C LEU A 424 7.40 -20.00 -1.92
N VAL A 425 7.18 -18.75 -1.53
CA VAL A 425 8.07 -18.05 -0.57
C VAL A 425 8.14 -18.81 0.74
N HIS A 426 6.99 -19.18 1.31
CA HIS A 426 6.92 -19.97 2.54
C HIS A 426 7.77 -21.24 2.44
N TYR A 427 7.58 -22.00 1.35
CA TYR A 427 8.31 -23.23 1.09
C TYR A 427 9.82 -23.02 0.98
N PHE A 428 10.26 -22.05 0.17
CA PHE A 428 11.69 -21.84 -0.06
C PHE A 428 12.41 -21.24 1.15
N VAL A 429 11.73 -20.41 1.96
CA VAL A 429 12.29 -19.97 3.26
C VAL A 429 12.54 -21.18 4.16
N LEU A 430 11.52 -22.00 4.42
CA LEU A 430 11.65 -23.19 5.28
C LEU A 430 12.67 -24.20 4.73
N SER A 431 12.68 -24.40 3.41
CA SER A 431 13.65 -25.30 2.76
C SER A 431 15.07 -24.78 2.89
N SER A 432 15.31 -23.48 2.68
CA SER A 432 16.64 -22.88 2.86
C SER A 432 17.14 -23.00 4.31
N LEU A 433 16.26 -22.77 5.30
CA LEU A 433 16.56 -22.95 6.73
C LEU A 433 16.88 -24.42 7.06
N THR A 434 16.14 -25.35 6.47
CA THR A 434 16.38 -26.79 6.70
C THR A 434 17.70 -27.23 6.07
N TRP A 435 18.03 -26.76 4.86
CA TRP A 435 19.33 -27.02 4.22
C TRP A 435 20.49 -26.38 4.98
N MET A 436 20.31 -25.19 5.55
CA MET A 436 21.25 -24.59 6.50
C MET A 436 21.47 -25.48 7.73
N GLY A 437 20.37 -26.01 8.30
CA GLY A 437 20.40 -27.01 9.38
C GLY A 437 21.22 -28.25 9.02
N ILE A 438 20.98 -28.81 7.83
CA ILE A 438 21.69 -29.99 7.32
C ILE A 438 23.17 -29.67 7.10
N GLU A 439 23.50 -28.48 6.60
CA GLU A 439 24.89 -28.03 6.45
C GLU A 439 25.58 -27.89 7.81
N GLY A 440 24.89 -27.30 8.80
CA GLY A 440 25.36 -27.23 10.18
C GLY A 440 25.64 -28.60 10.76
N PHE A 441 24.68 -29.52 10.63
CA PHE A 441 24.83 -30.89 11.10
C PHE A 441 25.98 -31.62 10.41
N ASN A 442 26.16 -31.44 9.09
CA ASN A 442 27.29 -32.00 8.35
C ASN A 442 28.62 -31.42 8.86
N THR A 443 28.68 -30.12 9.12
CA THR A 443 29.85 -29.46 9.71
C THR A 443 30.16 -30.01 11.11
N TYR A 444 29.13 -30.26 11.92
CA TYR A 444 29.26 -30.91 13.22
C TYR A 444 29.84 -32.33 13.10
N LEU A 445 29.36 -33.15 12.16
CA LEU A 445 29.90 -34.49 11.94
C LEU A 445 31.38 -34.44 11.55
N VAL A 446 31.77 -33.52 10.66
CA VAL A 446 33.16 -33.35 10.22
C VAL A 446 34.08 -32.92 11.37
N ILE A 447 33.63 -32.03 12.26
CA ILE A 447 34.46 -31.45 13.33
C ILE A 447 34.48 -32.32 14.59
N VAL A 448 33.30 -32.78 15.05
CA VAL A 448 33.13 -33.37 16.38
C VAL A 448 33.22 -34.90 16.32
N LYS A 449 32.64 -35.52 15.29
CA LYS A 449 32.72 -36.98 15.10
C LYS A 449 33.80 -37.33 14.08
N VAL A 450 35.06 -37.18 14.50
CA VAL A 450 36.32 -37.58 13.83
C VAL A 450 36.10 -38.51 12.62
N PHE A 451 36.00 -37.93 11.41
CA PHE A 451 36.07 -38.50 10.03
C PHE A 451 35.54 -39.91 9.68
N ASN A 452 34.96 -40.69 10.60
CA ASN A 452 34.68 -42.12 10.38
C ASN A 452 33.25 -42.53 10.76
N THR A 453 32.34 -41.57 10.91
CA THR A 453 30.90 -41.87 11.03
C THR A 453 30.30 -41.95 9.62
N TYR A 454 30.48 -43.08 8.94
CA TYR A 454 29.85 -43.30 7.64
C TYR A 454 28.35 -43.54 7.82
N ILE A 455 27.53 -42.57 7.43
CA ILE A 455 26.07 -42.73 7.37
C ILE A 455 25.71 -43.20 5.96
N PRO A 456 25.25 -44.46 5.78
CA PRO A 456 24.86 -44.95 4.47
C PRO A 456 23.71 -44.11 3.90
N LYS A 457 23.82 -43.77 2.62
CA LYS A 457 22.81 -42.99 1.87
C LYS A 457 22.47 -41.62 2.51
N PHE A 458 23.42 -40.98 3.19
CA PHE A 458 23.24 -39.68 3.86
C PHE A 458 22.49 -38.63 3.01
N MET A 459 22.90 -38.44 1.75
CA MET A 459 22.27 -37.44 0.87
C MET A 459 20.78 -37.71 0.60
N ILE A 460 20.36 -38.97 0.51
CA ILE A 460 18.94 -39.31 0.30
C ILE A 460 18.13 -38.92 1.54
N LYS A 461 18.64 -39.27 2.74
CA LYS A 461 18.01 -38.89 4.01
C LYS A 461 17.94 -37.37 4.17
N ALA A 462 19.03 -36.68 3.86
CA ALA A 462 19.10 -35.22 3.89
C ALA A 462 18.12 -34.58 2.90
N SER A 463 17.97 -35.12 1.69
CA SER A 463 17.00 -34.61 0.71
C SER A 463 15.55 -34.81 1.16
N ILE A 464 15.21 -35.95 1.79
CA ILE A 464 13.88 -36.18 2.36
C ILE A 464 13.57 -35.12 3.43
N VAL A 465 14.54 -34.82 4.30
CA VAL A 465 14.39 -33.80 5.34
C VAL A 465 14.31 -32.39 4.74
N GLY A 466 15.27 -32.01 3.89
CA GLY A 466 15.42 -30.66 3.34
C GLY A 466 14.34 -30.21 2.37
N TRP A 467 13.71 -31.15 1.66
CA TRP A 467 12.61 -30.85 0.73
C TRP A 467 11.24 -31.29 1.26
N GLY A 468 11.19 -32.40 2.02
CA GLY A 468 9.95 -33.01 2.47
C GLY A 468 9.32 -32.32 3.68
N ILE A 469 10.11 -32.02 4.73
CA ILE A 469 9.57 -31.34 5.92
C ILE A 469 8.93 -29.99 5.56
N PRO A 470 9.61 -29.09 4.81
CA PRO A 470 8.98 -27.85 4.34
C PRO A 470 7.70 -28.07 3.54
N ALA A 471 7.68 -29.09 2.66
CA ALA A 471 6.50 -29.37 1.83
C ALA A 471 5.31 -29.80 2.68
N VAL A 472 5.53 -30.65 3.69
CA VAL A 472 4.48 -31.10 4.60
C VAL A 472 3.93 -29.93 5.43
N ILE A 473 4.79 -29.05 5.94
CA ILE A 473 4.37 -27.87 6.71
C ILE A 473 3.54 -26.93 5.83
N VAL A 474 4.00 -26.63 4.62
CA VAL A 474 3.27 -25.75 3.68
C VAL A 474 1.95 -26.38 3.24
N ALA A 475 1.92 -27.67 2.96
CA ALA A 475 0.68 -28.37 2.60
C ALA A 475 -0.32 -28.44 3.77
N ALA A 476 0.14 -28.70 4.99
CA ALA A 476 -0.71 -28.71 6.18
C ALA A 476 -1.27 -27.32 6.48
N THR A 477 -0.43 -26.28 6.44
CA THR A 477 -0.85 -24.90 6.66
C THR A 477 -1.82 -24.42 5.58
N GLY A 478 -1.52 -24.69 4.30
CA GLY A 478 -2.41 -24.38 3.17
C GLY A 478 -3.74 -25.13 3.20
N GLY A 479 -3.72 -26.42 3.58
CA GLY A 479 -4.93 -27.24 3.67
C GLY A 479 -5.87 -26.84 4.81
N ILE A 480 -5.32 -26.35 5.93
CA ILE A 480 -6.12 -25.89 7.08
C ILE A 480 -6.74 -24.50 6.82
N THR A 481 -6.06 -23.63 6.07
CA THR A 481 -6.48 -22.23 5.85
C THR A 481 -6.65 -21.88 4.38
N MET A 482 -7.31 -22.76 3.61
CA MET A 482 -7.38 -22.65 2.14
C MET A 482 -8.00 -21.34 1.63
N ASN A 483 -8.95 -20.75 2.37
CA ASN A 483 -9.63 -19.49 2.02
C ASN A 483 -8.99 -18.23 2.63
N TYR A 484 -7.95 -18.36 3.48
CA TYR A 484 -7.35 -17.24 4.22
C TYR A 484 -5.83 -17.38 4.37
N TYR A 485 -5.17 -18.01 3.40
CA TYR A 485 -3.73 -18.31 3.50
C TYR A 485 -2.85 -17.08 3.24
N ALA A 486 -3.25 -16.23 2.29
CA ALA A 486 -2.52 -15.03 1.88
C ALA A 486 -3.37 -13.77 2.05
N GLU A 487 -2.73 -12.65 2.34
CA GLU A 487 -3.31 -11.31 2.32
C GLU A 487 -3.35 -10.81 0.87
N GLU A 488 -4.52 -10.34 0.44
CA GLU A 488 -4.82 -10.04 -0.97
C GLU A 488 -4.04 -8.82 -1.48
N ASP A 489 -3.71 -7.87 -0.60
CA ASP A 489 -3.05 -6.61 -0.98
C ASP A 489 -1.52 -6.71 -1.17
N TYR A 490 -0.86 -7.71 -0.57
CA TYR A 490 0.63 -7.77 -0.54
C TYR A 490 1.22 -9.15 -0.85
N CYS A 491 0.43 -10.12 -1.35
CA CYS A 491 0.85 -11.50 -1.62
C CYS A 491 1.73 -12.12 -0.53
N TYR A 492 1.29 -11.92 0.71
CA TYR A 492 2.02 -12.34 1.91
C TYR A 492 1.17 -13.25 2.80
N ILE A 493 1.79 -14.08 3.63
CA ILE A 493 1.10 -15.07 4.47
C ILE A 493 0.35 -14.38 5.61
N ARG A 494 -0.92 -14.77 5.88
CA ARG A 494 -1.72 -14.22 7.00
C ARG A 494 -1.16 -14.59 8.38
N LYS A 495 -1.56 -13.82 9.41
CA LYS A 495 -1.05 -13.92 10.81
C LYS A 495 -1.03 -15.34 11.39
N TRP A 496 -2.11 -16.10 11.31
CA TRP A 496 -2.18 -17.45 11.92
C TRP A 496 -1.28 -18.48 11.21
N PRO A 497 -1.31 -18.64 9.88
CA PRO A 497 -0.34 -19.48 9.16
C PRO A 497 1.11 -18.99 9.28
N LEU A 498 1.33 -17.68 9.42
CA LEU A 498 2.66 -17.11 9.62
C LEU A 498 3.28 -17.56 10.95
N ILE A 499 2.53 -17.45 12.06
CA ILE A 499 3.01 -17.82 13.40
C ILE A 499 3.25 -19.34 13.49
N GLY A 500 2.24 -20.14 13.16
CA GLY A 500 2.30 -21.59 13.32
C GLY A 500 3.10 -22.31 12.24
N GLY A 501 3.03 -21.82 11.01
CA GLY A 501 3.62 -22.46 9.83
C GLY A 501 5.05 -22.04 9.54
N LEU A 502 5.39 -20.77 9.76
CA LEU A 502 6.72 -20.25 9.44
C LEU A 502 7.54 -19.94 10.69
N LEU A 503 7.01 -19.12 11.59
CA LEU A 503 7.78 -18.56 12.71
C LEU A 503 8.20 -19.63 13.72
N ALA A 504 7.27 -20.51 14.13
CA ALA A 504 7.59 -21.59 15.07
C ALA A 504 8.62 -22.59 14.51
N PRO A 505 8.48 -23.13 13.28
CA PRO A 505 9.52 -23.98 12.69
C PRO A 505 10.86 -23.25 12.49
N MET A 506 10.82 -21.97 12.09
CA MET A 506 12.01 -21.13 11.93
C MET A 506 12.77 -20.98 13.25
N ALA A 507 12.07 -20.70 14.36
CA ALA A 507 12.68 -20.59 15.69
C ALA A 507 13.40 -21.90 16.08
N ILE A 508 12.73 -23.04 15.91
CA ILE A 508 13.31 -24.36 16.24
C ILE A 508 14.59 -24.61 15.43
N ILE A 509 14.55 -24.36 14.12
CA ILE A 509 15.69 -24.56 13.23
C ILE A 509 16.84 -23.60 13.58
N LEU A 510 16.55 -22.33 13.87
CA LEU A 510 17.56 -21.35 14.27
C LEU A 510 18.24 -21.73 15.59
N ILE A 511 17.49 -22.17 16.60
CA ILE A 511 18.04 -22.63 17.89
C ILE A 511 18.98 -23.83 17.68
N ILE A 512 18.58 -24.80 16.85
CA ILE A 512 19.42 -25.95 16.52
C ILE A 512 20.72 -25.49 15.83
N ASN A 513 20.62 -24.57 14.87
CA ASN A 513 21.78 -24.05 14.15
C ASN A 513 22.74 -23.28 15.06
N ILE A 514 22.21 -22.42 15.94
CA ILE A 514 23.00 -21.69 16.95
C ILE A 514 23.72 -22.68 17.87
N THR A 515 23.03 -23.73 18.33
CA THR A 515 23.63 -24.77 19.18
C THR A 515 24.77 -25.49 18.47
N VAL A 516 24.56 -25.91 17.22
CA VAL A 516 25.59 -26.55 16.40
C VAL A 516 26.78 -25.63 16.15
N PHE A 517 26.52 -24.35 15.89
CA PHE A 517 27.55 -23.33 15.71
C PHE A 517 28.41 -23.16 16.98
N ILE A 518 27.80 -23.05 18.15
CA ILE A 518 28.50 -22.95 19.44
C ILE A 518 29.39 -24.18 19.65
N LEU A 519 28.86 -25.39 19.41
CA LEU A 519 29.62 -26.64 19.56
C LEU A 519 30.82 -26.70 18.58
N ALA A 520 30.63 -26.29 17.33
CA ALA A 520 31.71 -26.22 16.34
C ALA A 520 32.81 -25.24 16.78
N MET A 521 32.44 -24.05 17.27
CA MET A 521 33.36 -23.04 17.79
C MET A 521 34.15 -23.52 19.01
N CYS A 522 33.46 -24.12 20.00
CA CYS A 522 34.11 -24.68 21.19
C CYS A 522 35.14 -25.75 20.82
N ARG A 523 34.80 -26.63 19.88
CA ARG A 523 35.69 -27.71 19.44
C ARG A 523 36.86 -27.20 18.61
N LEU A 524 36.68 -26.15 17.80
CA LEU A 524 37.80 -25.51 17.10
C LEU A 524 38.77 -24.80 18.04
N LYS A 525 38.26 -24.12 19.06
CA LYS A 525 39.12 -23.53 20.11
C LYS A 525 39.90 -24.63 20.84
N SER A 526 39.26 -25.76 21.11
CA SER A 526 39.92 -26.93 21.74
C SER A 526 40.97 -27.57 20.82
N SER A 527 40.67 -27.79 19.54
CA SER A 527 41.59 -28.41 18.58
C SER A 527 42.74 -27.49 18.17
N ALA A 528 42.52 -26.18 18.07
CA ALA A 528 43.58 -25.19 17.84
C ALA A 528 44.58 -25.12 19.01
N ARG A 529 44.08 -25.23 20.26
CA ARG A 529 44.94 -25.35 21.46
C ARG A 529 45.73 -26.66 21.47
N LEU A 530 45.17 -27.76 20.95
CA LEU A 530 45.82 -29.08 20.89
C LEU A 530 46.83 -29.18 19.73
N ALA A 531 46.55 -28.55 18.59
CA ALA A 531 47.41 -28.50 17.41
C ALA A 531 48.71 -27.70 17.62
N GLY A 532 48.76 -26.84 18.66
CA GLY A 532 49.99 -26.18 19.11
C GLY A 532 51.05 -27.13 19.71
N ARG A 533 50.71 -28.41 19.96
CA ARG A 533 51.62 -29.38 20.61
C ARG A 533 52.13 -30.53 19.73
N VAL A 534 51.63 -30.74 18.50
CA VAL A 534 52.01 -31.93 17.70
C VAL A 534 52.47 -31.55 16.27
N LYS A 535 53.68 -32.00 15.94
CA LYS A 535 54.49 -31.64 14.76
C LYS A 535 54.02 -32.34 13.47
N LYS A 536 53.77 -31.54 12.44
CA LYS A 536 54.20 -31.66 11.02
C LYS A 536 54.28 -33.08 10.40
N HIS A 537 53.15 -33.74 10.15
CA HIS A 537 53.05 -34.73 9.08
C HIS A 537 51.63 -34.70 8.46
N CYS A 538 51.56 -34.68 7.12
CA CYS A 538 50.38 -34.43 6.27
C CYS A 538 49.81 -32.99 6.27
N LYS A 539 50.56 -32.05 5.67
CA LYS A 539 50.12 -30.64 5.54
C LYS A 539 48.94 -30.43 4.58
N THR A 540 48.89 -31.17 3.47
CA THR A 540 47.95 -30.88 2.36
C THR A 540 46.51 -31.31 2.68
N ASP A 541 46.30 -32.53 3.19
CA ASP A 541 44.95 -33.03 3.53
C ASP A 541 44.34 -32.31 4.75
N ARG A 542 45.22 -31.95 5.72
CA ARG A 542 44.84 -31.12 6.88
C ARG A 542 44.44 -29.71 6.47
N GLN A 543 45.13 -29.13 5.49
CA GLN A 543 44.83 -27.78 5.00
C GLN A 543 43.53 -27.74 4.19
N GLU A 544 43.29 -28.74 3.31
CA GLU A 544 41.99 -28.88 2.64
C GLU A 544 40.84 -29.07 3.64
N THR A 545 41.06 -29.81 4.72
CA THR A 545 40.07 -30.03 5.78
C THR A 545 39.79 -28.75 6.58
N LEU A 546 40.82 -28.00 6.95
CA LEU A 546 40.68 -26.70 7.64
C LEU A 546 39.96 -25.67 6.78
N GLU A 547 40.25 -25.61 5.48
CA GLU A 547 39.54 -24.73 4.55
C GLU A 547 38.06 -25.10 4.44
N ARG A 548 37.72 -26.40 4.40
CA ARG A 548 36.32 -26.86 4.40
C ARG A 548 35.58 -26.47 5.67
N ILE A 549 36.26 -26.55 6.82
CA ILE A 549 35.71 -26.17 8.13
C ILE A 549 35.51 -24.65 8.21
N GLN A 550 36.53 -23.86 7.85
CA GLN A 550 36.45 -22.41 7.86
C GLN A 550 35.30 -21.91 6.98
N ASN A 551 35.14 -22.53 5.82
CA ASN A 551 34.03 -22.24 4.92
C ASN A 551 32.70 -22.56 5.61
N GLY A 552 32.45 -23.80 6.06
CA GLY A 552 31.17 -24.17 6.68
C GLY A 552 30.76 -23.28 7.86
N ILE A 553 31.72 -22.79 8.63
CA ILE A 553 31.49 -21.81 9.71
C ILE A 553 31.13 -20.43 9.18
N ALA A 554 31.83 -19.96 8.15
CA ALA A 554 31.48 -18.70 7.51
C ALA A 554 30.06 -18.75 6.91
N MET A 555 29.63 -19.91 6.41
CA MET A 555 28.25 -20.11 5.96
C MET A 555 27.24 -20.08 7.11
N LEU A 556 27.49 -20.84 8.17
CA LEU A 556 26.62 -20.83 9.36
C LEU A 556 26.46 -19.43 9.95
N LEU A 557 27.54 -18.62 9.95
CA LEU A 557 27.49 -17.22 10.40
C LEU A 557 26.70 -16.33 9.45
N LEU A 558 27.03 -16.38 8.15
CA LEU A 558 26.41 -15.54 7.15
C LEU A 558 24.89 -15.79 7.10
N LEU A 559 24.50 -17.05 6.98
CA LEU A 559 23.09 -17.44 6.88
C LEU A 559 22.38 -17.32 8.23
N GLY A 560 23.04 -17.75 9.32
CA GLY A 560 22.45 -17.68 10.66
C GLY A 560 22.15 -16.25 11.08
N PHE A 561 23.02 -15.30 10.75
CA PHE A 561 22.79 -13.89 11.06
C PHE A 561 21.64 -13.30 10.24
N THR A 562 21.62 -13.50 8.91
CA THR A 562 20.52 -13.04 8.06
C THR A 562 19.17 -13.59 8.52
N TRP A 563 19.08 -14.88 8.80
CA TRP A 563 17.80 -15.47 9.19
C TRP A 563 17.41 -15.14 10.63
N THR A 564 18.37 -14.87 11.52
CA THR A 564 18.06 -14.34 12.86
C THR A 564 17.47 -12.93 12.74
N THR A 565 18.06 -12.04 11.93
CA THR A 565 17.49 -10.71 11.71
C THR A 565 16.14 -10.78 11.00
N GLY A 566 15.94 -11.75 10.09
CA GLY A 566 14.64 -12.03 9.49
C GLY A 566 13.58 -12.48 10.50
N TYR A 567 13.94 -13.38 11.43
CA TYR A 567 13.04 -13.79 12.51
C TYR A 567 12.67 -12.60 13.41
N LEU A 568 13.65 -11.77 13.78
CA LEU A 568 13.43 -10.57 14.59
C LEU A 568 12.59 -9.52 13.86
N ALA A 569 12.77 -9.38 12.55
CA ALA A 569 11.95 -8.50 11.71
C ALA A 569 10.48 -8.95 11.69
N LEU A 570 10.22 -10.26 11.64
CA LEU A 570 8.85 -10.81 11.66
C LEU A 570 8.12 -10.64 13.00
N ILE A 571 8.83 -10.36 14.10
CA ILE A 571 8.24 -10.04 15.41
C ILE A 571 8.25 -8.53 15.70
N ASN A 572 8.41 -7.69 14.67
CA ASN A 572 8.35 -6.22 14.74
C ASN A 572 9.34 -5.59 15.74
N LEU A 573 10.59 -6.04 15.78
CA LEU A 573 11.64 -5.33 16.52
C LEU A 573 12.24 -4.19 15.69
N ASP A 574 12.37 -3.02 16.30
CA ASP A 574 12.88 -1.79 15.68
C ASP A 574 14.23 -2.03 14.97
N TYR A 575 14.40 -1.44 13.79
CA TYR A 575 15.59 -1.50 12.92
C TYR A 575 15.99 -2.88 12.36
N THR A 576 15.37 -3.97 12.80
CA THR A 576 15.74 -5.33 12.36
C THR A 576 15.30 -5.66 10.94
N GLU A 577 14.21 -5.03 10.46
CA GLU A 577 13.73 -5.14 9.08
C GLU A 577 14.76 -4.61 8.06
N LEU A 578 15.28 -3.39 8.29
CA LEU A 578 16.32 -2.78 7.47
C LEU A 578 17.55 -3.70 7.38
N LEU A 579 17.95 -4.22 8.53
CA LEU A 579 19.12 -5.08 8.66
C LEU A 579 18.92 -6.42 7.92
N PHE A 580 17.72 -6.99 8.01
CA PHE A 580 17.33 -8.17 7.26
C PHE A 580 17.37 -7.92 5.75
N ILE A 581 16.78 -6.82 5.27
CA ILE A 581 16.78 -6.46 3.84
C ILE A 581 18.22 -6.35 3.30
N ILE A 582 19.10 -5.65 4.01
CA ILE A 582 20.51 -5.49 3.62
C ILE A 582 21.22 -6.85 3.56
N PHE A 583 21.16 -7.64 4.63
CA PHE A 583 21.87 -8.92 4.66
C PHE A 583 21.30 -9.94 3.70
N ASN A 584 19.98 -10.02 3.57
CA ASN A 584 19.32 -10.95 2.67
C ASN A 584 19.63 -10.61 1.20
N SER A 585 19.61 -9.33 0.83
CA SER A 585 19.90 -8.90 -0.55
C SER A 585 21.38 -9.08 -0.94
N LEU A 586 22.32 -9.03 0.01
CA LEU A 586 23.76 -9.24 -0.24
C LEU A 586 24.23 -10.70 -0.01
N GLN A 587 23.37 -11.57 0.51
CA GLN A 587 23.75 -12.92 0.93
C GLN A 587 24.28 -13.77 -0.23
N GLY A 588 23.63 -13.76 -1.40
CA GLY A 588 24.09 -14.51 -2.58
C GLY A 588 25.45 -14.02 -3.09
N PHE A 589 25.67 -12.71 -3.05
CA PHE A 589 26.96 -12.10 -3.38
C PHE A 589 28.09 -12.57 -2.43
N PHE A 590 27.88 -12.54 -1.11
CA PHE A 590 28.88 -13.00 -0.16
C PHE A 590 29.19 -14.49 -0.29
N ILE A 591 28.17 -15.32 -0.54
CA ILE A 591 28.35 -16.75 -0.86
C ILE A 591 29.29 -16.91 -2.07
N PHE A 592 29.04 -16.19 -3.15
CA PHE A 592 29.87 -16.25 -4.35
C PHE A 592 31.32 -15.86 -4.09
N VAL A 593 31.56 -14.76 -3.38
CA VAL A 593 32.92 -14.30 -3.04
C VAL A 593 33.66 -15.35 -2.21
N LEU A 594 33.03 -15.86 -1.15
CA LEU A 594 33.65 -16.82 -0.23
C LEU A 594 33.89 -18.19 -0.88
N TYR A 595 32.97 -18.67 -1.72
CA TYR A 595 32.96 -20.06 -2.18
C TYR A 595 33.44 -20.27 -3.61
N CYS A 596 33.40 -19.23 -4.45
CA CYS A 596 33.87 -19.29 -5.82
C CYS A 596 35.18 -18.53 -5.98
N LEU A 597 35.22 -17.25 -5.60
CA LEU A 597 36.40 -16.40 -5.83
C LEU A 597 37.59 -16.79 -4.95
N ARG A 598 37.38 -17.05 -3.66
CA ARG A 598 38.48 -17.45 -2.77
C ARG A 598 39.00 -18.86 -3.05
N LYS A 599 38.19 -19.74 -3.62
CA LYS A 599 38.51 -21.15 -3.80
C LYS A 599 39.43 -21.37 -4.98
N GLU A 600 40.68 -21.75 -4.70
CA GLU A 600 41.72 -21.92 -5.73
C GLU A 600 41.34 -22.98 -6.80
N THR A 601 40.66 -24.06 -6.40
CA THR A 601 40.18 -25.08 -7.34
C THR A 601 39.24 -24.50 -8.41
N ILE A 602 38.37 -23.56 -8.03
CA ILE A 602 37.41 -22.94 -8.96
C ILE A 602 38.11 -21.91 -9.83
N ARG A 603 38.98 -21.06 -9.25
CA ARG A 603 39.80 -20.11 -10.01
C ARG A 603 40.65 -20.79 -11.09
N LYS A 604 41.28 -21.93 -10.77
CA LYS A 604 42.07 -22.71 -11.74
C LYS A 604 41.22 -23.24 -12.89
N GLN A 605 39.98 -23.63 -12.62
CA GLN A 605 39.05 -24.12 -13.65
C GLN A 605 38.55 -22.98 -14.53
N TRP A 606 38.19 -21.83 -13.95
CA TRP A 606 37.81 -20.67 -14.74
C TRP A 606 38.94 -20.19 -15.64
N ARG A 607 40.19 -20.15 -15.14
CA ARG A 607 41.36 -19.86 -15.99
C ARG A 607 41.49 -20.84 -17.15
N ARG A 608 41.26 -22.13 -16.94
CA ARG A 608 41.28 -23.14 -18.02
C ARG A 608 40.14 -22.95 -19.01
N CYS A 609 38.91 -22.70 -18.54
CA CYS A 609 37.77 -22.46 -19.42
C CYS A 609 37.95 -21.18 -20.24
N ILE A 610 38.44 -20.10 -19.63
CA ILE A 610 38.72 -18.83 -20.32
C ILE A 610 39.86 -19.03 -21.33
N CYS A 611 40.95 -19.72 -20.96
CA CYS A 611 42.02 -20.05 -21.91
C CYS A 611 41.53 -20.94 -23.07
N CYS A 612 40.66 -21.92 -22.82
CA CYS A 612 40.09 -22.75 -23.88
C CYS A 612 39.08 -22.01 -24.76
N ALA A 613 38.33 -21.04 -24.22
CA ALA A 613 37.44 -20.18 -24.99
C ALA A 613 38.23 -19.21 -25.89
N LEU A 614 39.28 -18.57 -25.34
CA LEU A 614 40.17 -17.69 -26.10
C LEU A 614 40.98 -18.44 -27.17
N LEU A 615 41.44 -19.66 -26.89
CA LEU A 615 42.11 -20.51 -27.89
C LEU A 615 41.15 -21.03 -28.97
N ARG A 616 39.86 -21.17 -28.65
CA ARG A 616 38.82 -21.57 -29.62
C ARG A 616 38.40 -20.43 -30.54
N GLU A 617 38.45 -19.18 -30.07
CA GLU A 617 38.32 -18.00 -30.93
C GLU A 617 39.59 -17.76 -31.78
N GLY A 618 40.77 -18.11 -31.28
CA GLY A 618 42.03 -17.98 -32.04
C GLY A 618 42.34 -19.09 -33.06
N GLY A 619 41.58 -20.19 -33.08
CA GLY A 619 41.81 -21.36 -33.95
C GLY A 619 40.93 -21.44 -35.20
N GLY A 620 40.14 -20.41 -35.48
CA GLY A 620 39.21 -20.34 -36.61
C GLY A 620 39.81 -19.76 -37.89
N ALA A 621 41.04 -20.14 -38.27
CA ALA A 621 41.56 -19.88 -39.61
C ALA A 621 42.65 -20.90 -39.98
N GLU A 622 42.40 -21.61 -41.09
CA GLU A 622 43.32 -22.40 -41.92
C GLU A 622 43.86 -23.75 -41.41
N SER A 623 43.31 -24.83 -41.97
CA SER A 623 44.08 -25.69 -42.89
C SER A 623 43.17 -26.78 -43.50
N HIS A 624 42.88 -26.62 -44.80
CA HIS A 624 42.47 -27.70 -45.69
C HIS A 624 43.73 -28.50 -46.07
N GLY A 625 43.74 -29.82 -45.87
CA GLY A 625 44.87 -30.67 -46.25
C GLY A 625 44.62 -32.15 -46.03
N ASN A 626 43.94 -32.75 -47.01
CA ASN A 626 43.53 -34.14 -47.16
C ASN A 626 44.60 -35.21 -46.83
N SER A 627 44.21 -36.31 -46.16
CA SER A 627 44.29 -37.70 -46.70
C SER A 627 43.98 -38.73 -45.61
N GLY A 628 43.03 -39.62 -45.90
CA GLY A 628 42.59 -40.68 -45.01
C GLY A 628 43.43 -41.95 -45.07
N ARG A 629 43.37 -42.72 -43.97
CA ARG A 629 43.17 -44.18 -43.89
C ARG A 629 43.53 -44.68 -42.48
N THR A 630 42.58 -45.35 -41.84
CA THR A 630 42.81 -46.44 -40.86
C THR A 630 42.49 -47.77 -41.58
N PRO A 631 42.74 -48.98 -41.01
CA PRO A 631 43.24 -49.34 -39.67
C PRO A 631 44.31 -50.47 -39.66
N GLY A 632 44.88 -50.78 -38.49
CA GLY A 632 45.52 -52.09 -38.26
C GLY A 632 46.40 -52.19 -37.00
N SER A 633 46.04 -53.11 -36.10
CA SER A 633 46.80 -53.59 -34.93
C SER A 633 48.20 -54.11 -35.33
N THR A 634 49.23 -54.25 -34.47
CA THR A 634 49.33 -55.22 -33.35
C THR A 634 50.71 -55.06 -32.65
N SER A 635 50.76 -55.32 -31.33
CA SER A 635 51.85 -55.88 -30.49
C SER A 635 53.36 -55.71 -30.84
N GLY A 636 54.19 -55.37 -29.84
CA GLY A 636 55.61 -55.77 -29.84
C GLY A 636 56.55 -54.98 -28.92
N THR A 637 56.95 -55.63 -27.83
CA THR A 637 58.12 -55.44 -26.94
C THR A 637 59.42 -54.83 -27.51
N GLY A 638 60.15 -54.11 -26.64
CA GLY A 638 61.61 -54.30 -26.45
C GLY A 638 62.56 -53.12 -26.72
N GLY A 639 63.14 -52.57 -25.64
CA GLY A 639 64.58 -52.36 -25.48
C GLY A 639 65.32 -51.17 -26.13
N SER A 640 66.13 -50.52 -25.29
CA SER A 640 67.49 -49.98 -25.54
C SER A 640 67.68 -48.46 -25.77
N GLN A 641 68.42 -47.83 -24.85
CA GLN A 641 69.27 -46.63 -25.07
C GLN A 641 70.43 -46.97 -26.04
N PRO A 642 71.08 -45.99 -26.71
CA PRO A 642 72.21 -45.16 -26.17
C PRO A 642 72.05 -43.65 -26.55
N MET A 643 72.50 -42.65 -25.78
CA MET A 643 73.86 -42.11 -25.51
C MET A 643 74.64 -41.61 -26.74
N PHE A 644 74.86 -40.27 -26.82
CA PHE A 644 76.01 -39.48 -27.32
C PHE A 644 75.52 -38.09 -27.81
N GLU A 645 76.24 -36.97 -27.80
CA GLU A 645 77.32 -36.32 -27.02
C GLU A 645 77.53 -34.95 -27.74
N SER A 646 78.00 -33.92 -27.03
CA SER A 646 78.67 -32.70 -27.55
C SER A 646 77.78 -31.64 -28.27
N SER A 647 77.95 -30.33 -28.14
CA SER A 647 79.09 -29.52 -27.68
C SER A 647 78.62 -28.05 -27.43
N SER A 648 79.24 -27.38 -26.45
CA SER A 648 79.24 -25.91 -26.25
C SER A 648 80.03 -25.17 -27.37
N PRO A 649 79.99 -23.81 -27.52
CA PRO A 649 80.60 -22.83 -26.59
C PRO A 649 79.76 -21.54 -26.35
N ILE A 650 79.71 -20.96 -25.14
CA ILE A 650 80.51 -19.83 -24.58
C ILE A 650 80.58 -18.56 -25.44
N SER A 651 79.93 -17.47 -24.98
CA SER A 651 80.52 -16.14 -24.65
C SER A 651 79.43 -15.20 -24.09
N HIS A 652 79.53 -14.76 -22.81
CA HIS A 652 79.89 -13.41 -22.35
C HIS A 652 79.06 -12.28 -23.00
N THR A 653 78.28 -11.45 -22.30
CA THR A 653 78.67 -10.52 -21.22
C THR A 653 77.43 -9.95 -20.50
N ASN A 654 77.56 -9.69 -19.19
CA ASN A 654 76.77 -8.73 -18.40
C ASN A 654 77.46 -7.35 -18.49
N PRO A 655 76.78 -6.21 -18.29
CA PRO A 655 76.73 -5.65 -16.93
C PRO A 655 75.44 -4.89 -16.53
N SER A 656 75.11 -5.08 -15.25
CA SER A 656 74.61 -4.18 -14.18
C SER A 656 74.28 -2.68 -14.40
N PHE A 657 73.46 -2.21 -13.43
CA PHE A 657 73.07 -0.85 -12.99
C PHE A 657 71.77 -0.31 -13.63
N GLU A 658 70.81 0.27 -12.90
CA GLU A 658 70.92 1.15 -11.73
C GLU A 658 69.57 1.26 -10.98
N ASN A 659 69.62 1.40 -9.64
CA ASN A 659 68.54 1.89 -8.79
C ASN A 659 68.29 3.38 -9.05
N SER A 660 67.08 3.90 -8.80
CA SER A 660 66.83 5.05 -7.90
C SER A 660 65.35 5.49 -7.89
N ASN A 661 64.90 5.77 -6.67
CA ASN A 661 63.66 6.42 -6.18
C ASN A 661 62.38 5.60 -6.04
#